data_AF-A0A818AM59-F1
#
_entry.id   AF-A0A818AM59-F1
#
_cell.length_a   1.000
_cell.length_b   1.000
_cell.length_c   1.000
_cell.angle_alpha   90.00
_cell.angle_beta   90.00
_cell.angle_gamma   90.00
#
_symmetry.space_group_name_H-M   'P 1'
#
loop_
_entity.id
_entity.type
_entity.pdbx_description
1 polymer ?
#
loop_
_entity_poly.entity_id
_entity_poly.type
_entity_poly.pdbx_seq_one_letter_code
_entity_poly.pdbx_strand_id
1 'polypeptide(L)'
;MSYRRVDIEQINSLLQRGTMTLKMYQTTIQDSTLTYIEPSALCHLDLTSAILPTELLINLLSSCNSLRKLSLESLPLNYKIIEKIVLHEQLDTLNLAMCTGLTFECCQLITNKLSLLRCLNIAWTELTSESVKYICETISRCIEELNISGQRYNLTDDYIQLLVRRALRLRVLDISDSVLITDQSIIALRQHSRLLAHLSASRCYLLTPAALITLKLLPAFTILDIFGTLAQISLQQLYNEFGTRIRLNMCLFSNIARPTTGIQRTSIWGLRTRLIIKKNMEPSKVKERYQALKHQGPTRSLTRCDSTDLIPQVVSQNQINVHSHICPRAPEVLFESRTTYFNGINDDQDRPLSARVSSASITRQLSNVTLNDSKLSSIVNSPLHIRYRPIDLSSILPIKDNKMRIYASLTNSKQIDYFNSLSDELILTILRYLPRASLASMAQVCRRLRSLTYDPSLWCRVDMSRKHIESCYLRDVLLRGTIILKMYQTTVFGNSIYSPNRNTWFTKLQFLDLTLATISSDCLLSLMSACRSLRKLSLETLPLNLSIFEKLALNSHLDTLNLTMCTGIDLDCCSILTSQMKHLRYLNLGWTQLSDQCVHYICRTIQSSIEQITLTGFRQGMTDECVENLTRRAVRLRVLDLSDSSLITDKSVTSVIHSCLYLEQVAFSRCYAIAPIAYASLKQLRHLVSLDIFGVVDERGLQKLHSLLGSSISLNQQRFSYVARPTYGLRRTSIWGLRTRS
;
A
#
# COMPACT_ATOMS: atom_id res chain seq x y z
N MET A 1 -4.28 -4.33 -15.35
CA MET A 1 -3.54 -5.53 -14.91
C MET A 1 -3.50 -6.39 -16.16
N SER A 2 -2.39 -6.99 -16.56
CA SER A 2 -2.51 -8.14 -17.47
C SER A 2 -2.88 -9.34 -16.60
N TYR A 3 -4.15 -9.74 -16.64
CA TYR A 3 -4.57 -11.00 -16.05
C TYR A 3 -3.78 -12.13 -16.70
N ARG A 4 -3.44 -13.15 -15.92
CA ARG A 4 -2.71 -14.29 -16.46
C ARG A 4 -3.70 -15.16 -17.24
N ARG A 5 -3.53 -15.25 -18.57
CA ARG A 5 -4.30 -16.19 -19.38
C ARG A 5 -3.90 -17.63 -19.01
N VAL A 6 -4.88 -18.45 -18.66
CA VAL A 6 -4.74 -19.89 -18.39
C VAL A 6 -5.53 -20.62 -19.45
N ASP A 7 -4.93 -21.67 -20.01
CA ASP A 7 -5.57 -22.55 -20.99
C ASP A 7 -6.42 -23.60 -20.27
N ILE A 8 -7.61 -23.88 -20.79
CA ILE A 8 -8.52 -24.87 -20.23
C ILE A 8 -7.92 -26.28 -20.26
N GLU A 9 -7.11 -26.61 -21.28
CA GLU A 9 -6.43 -27.91 -21.35
C GLU A 9 -5.44 -28.10 -20.20
N GLN A 10 -4.81 -27.02 -19.74
CA GLN A 10 -3.91 -27.08 -18.58
C GLN A 10 -4.70 -27.39 -17.31
N ILE A 11 -5.91 -26.84 -17.17
CA ILE A 11 -6.79 -27.14 -16.04
C ILE A 11 -7.22 -28.61 -16.09
N ASN A 12 -7.71 -29.09 -17.24
CA ASN A 12 -8.10 -30.50 -17.42
C ASN A 12 -6.96 -31.47 -17.08
N SER A 13 -5.75 -31.18 -17.57
CA SER A 13 -4.56 -31.98 -17.28
C SER A 13 -4.19 -32.00 -15.80
N LEU A 14 -4.38 -30.89 -15.08
CA LEU A 14 -4.15 -30.84 -13.63
C LEU A 14 -5.20 -31.63 -12.84
N LEU A 15 -6.47 -31.54 -13.24
CA LEU A 15 -7.57 -32.26 -12.57
C LEU A 15 -7.44 -33.78 -12.75
N GLN A 16 -7.17 -34.24 -13.99
CA GLN A 16 -6.89 -35.66 -14.30
C GLN A 16 -5.75 -36.27 -13.47
N ARG A 17 -4.83 -35.43 -12.98
CA ARG A 17 -3.68 -35.87 -12.19
C ARG A 17 -3.94 -35.87 -10.69
N GLY A 18 -5.17 -35.67 -10.25
CA GLY A 18 -5.54 -35.68 -8.83
C GLY A 18 -5.00 -34.47 -8.06
N THR A 19 -5.03 -33.28 -8.66
CA THR A 19 -4.60 -32.05 -7.98
C THR A 19 -5.54 -31.74 -6.81
N MET A 20 -4.99 -31.69 -5.59
CA MET A 20 -5.77 -31.40 -4.36
C MET A 20 -5.89 -29.91 -4.03
N THR A 21 -4.96 -29.09 -4.54
CA THR A 21 -4.83 -27.68 -4.16
C THR A 21 -4.49 -26.86 -5.40
N LEU A 22 -5.40 -25.96 -5.80
CA LEU A 22 -5.29 -25.17 -7.02
C LEU A 22 -5.46 -23.67 -6.72
N LYS A 23 -4.51 -22.88 -7.23
CA LYS A 23 -4.51 -21.41 -7.12
C LYS A 23 -4.55 -20.77 -8.50
N MET A 24 -5.60 -20.01 -8.75
CA MET A 24 -5.85 -19.25 -9.98
C MET A 24 -6.23 -17.80 -9.63
N TYR A 25 -5.36 -17.16 -8.85
CA TYR A 25 -5.47 -15.74 -8.49
C TYR A 25 -5.23 -14.84 -9.70
N GLN A 26 -6.15 -13.90 -9.97
CA GLN A 26 -6.05 -12.92 -11.07
C GLN A 26 -5.73 -13.56 -12.44
N THR A 27 -6.41 -14.66 -12.75
CA THR A 27 -6.30 -15.35 -14.05
C THR A 27 -7.47 -15.01 -14.97
N THR A 28 -7.28 -15.14 -16.28
CA THR A 28 -8.36 -15.10 -17.27
C THR A 28 -8.43 -16.43 -18.00
N ILE A 29 -9.63 -17.00 -18.07
CA ILE A 29 -9.95 -18.21 -18.83
C ILE A 29 -11.04 -17.82 -19.82
N GLN A 30 -10.86 -18.14 -21.10
CA GLN A 30 -11.79 -17.73 -22.17
C GLN A 30 -12.68 -18.86 -22.65
N ASP A 31 -12.21 -20.11 -22.61
CA ASP A 31 -12.99 -21.28 -22.99
C ASP A 31 -13.97 -21.71 -21.89
N SER A 32 -15.14 -22.20 -22.30
CA SER A 32 -16.24 -22.58 -21.41
C SER A 32 -16.33 -24.09 -21.14
N THR A 33 -15.70 -24.92 -21.96
CA THR A 33 -15.86 -26.38 -21.92
C THR A 33 -14.75 -27.07 -21.14
N LEU A 34 -15.09 -27.51 -19.93
CA LEU A 34 -14.28 -28.43 -19.13
C LEU A 34 -14.55 -29.85 -19.66
N THR A 35 -13.58 -30.45 -20.35
CA THR A 35 -13.74 -31.77 -20.99
C THR A 35 -13.47 -32.94 -20.05
N TYR A 36 -12.99 -32.65 -18.84
CA TYR A 36 -12.81 -33.66 -17.79
C TYR A 36 -14.15 -33.98 -17.11
N ILE A 37 -14.59 -35.23 -17.21
CA ILE A 37 -15.92 -35.70 -16.77
C ILE A 37 -15.83 -36.45 -15.42
N GLU A 38 -14.64 -36.86 -14.99
CA GLU A 38 -14.45 -37.60 -13.74
C GLU A 38 -14.41 -36.66 -12.51
N PRO A 39 -14.75 -37.18 -11.31
CA PRO A 39 -14.68 -36.41 -10.09
C PRO A 39 -13.23 -36.07 -9.71
N SER A 40 -12.97 -34.78 -9.54
CA SER A 40 -11.70 -34.21 -9.14
C SER A 40 -11.40 -34.44 -7.65
N ALA A 41 -10.12 -34.67 -7.34
CA ALA A 41 -9.58 -34.75 -5.98
C ALA A 41 -9.37 -33.38 -5.30
N LEU A 42 -9.88 -32.29 -5.90
CA LEU A 42 -9.64 -30.93 -5.43
C LEU A 42 -10.32 -30.65 -4.09
N CYS A 43 -9.52 -30.25 -3.10
CA CYS A 43 -9.96 -29.88 -1.76
C CYS A 43 -9.86 -28.37 -1.49
N HIS A 44 -8.93 -27.69 -2.17
CA HIS A 44 -8.63 -26.27 -1.93
C HIS A 44 -8.57 -25.52 -3.25
N LEU A 45 -9.46 -24.53 -3.43
CA LEU A 45 -9.57 -23.76 -4.66
C LEU A 45 -9.57 -22.26 -4.40
N ASP A 46 -8.56 -21.57 -4.90
CA ASP A 46 -8.47 -20.10 -4.89
C ASP A 46 -8.69 -19.56 -6.30
N LEU A 47 -9.84 -18.92 -6.53
CA LEU A 47 -10.23 -18.22 -7.76
C LEU A 47 -10.25 -16.70 -7.58
N THR A 48 -9.61 -16.17 -6.55
CA THR A 48 -9.72 -14.75 -6.18
C THR A 48 -9.39 -13.83 -7.36
N SER A 49 -10.34 -12.96 -7.69
CA SER A 49 -10.30 -12.05 -8.84
C SER A 49 -10.04 -12.75 -10.18
N ALA A 50 -10.46 -14.01 -10.38
CA ALA A 50 -10.40 -14.64 -11.69
C ALA A 50 -11.50 -14.11 -12.64
N ILE A 51 -11.21 -14.07 -13.93
CA ILE A 51 -12.16 -13.78 -15.01
C ILE A 51 -12.38 -15.10 -15.76
N LEU A 52 -13.59 -15.67 -15.63
CA LEU A 52 -13.98 -16.91 -16.27
C LEU A 52 -15.48 -16.91 -16.59
N PRO A 53 -15.93 -17.65 -17.62
CA PRO A 53 -17.35 -17.83 -17.89
C PRO A 53 -18.09 -18.49 -16.72
N THR A 54 -19.33 -18.08 -16.47
CA THR A 54 -20.21 -18.65 -15.44
C THR A 54 -20.35 -20.17 -15.56
N GLU A 55 -20.57 -20.67 -16.78
CA GLU A 55 -20.71 -22.10 -17.05
C GLU A 55 -19.43 -22.88 -16.70
N LEU A 56 -18.25 -22.28 -16.93
CA LEU A 56 -16.99 -22.91 -16.56
C LEU A 56 -16.87 -23.04 -15.04
N LEU A 57 -17.26 -22.00 -14.28
CA LEU A 57 -17.25 -22.05 -12.82
C LEU A 57 -18.21 -23.13 -12.29
N ILE A 58 -19.41 -23.21 -12.87
CA ILE A 58 -20.41 -24.25 -12.53
C ILE A 58 -19.85 -25.64 -12.81
N ASN A 59 -19.22 -25.85 -13.98
CA ASN A 59 -18.62 -27.13 -14.34
C ASN A 59 -17.46 -27.50 -13.42
N LEU A 60 -16.59 -26.54 -13.09
CA LEU A 60 -15.46 -26.76 -12.18
C LEU A 60 -15.94 -27.15 -10.79
N LEU A 61 -16.92 -26.43 -10.22
CA LEU A 61 -17.51 -26.78 -8.92
C LEU A 61 -18.19 -28.14 -8.96
N SER A 62 -18.95 -28.42 -10.02
CA SER A 62 -19.64 -29.71 -10.19
C SER A 62 -18.68 -30.89 -10.33
N SER A 63 -17.47 -30.66 -10.84
CA SER A 63 -16.43 -31.70 -10.91
C SER A 63 -15.78 -32.02 -9.56
N CYS A 64 -15.96 -31.20 -8.53
CA CYS A 64 -15.28 -31.38 -7.24
C CYS A 64 -16.14 -32.17 -6.25
N ASN A 65 -15.59 -33.24 -5.64
CA ASN A 65 -16.36 -34.03 -4.67
C ASN A 65 -16.08 -33.68 -3.19
N SER A 66 -15.03 -32.92 -2.90
CA SER A 66 -14.56 -32.75 -1.50
C SER A 66 -13.89 -31.41 -1.24
N LEU A 67 -14.46 -30.32 -1.78
CA LEU A 67 -13.98 -28.97 -1.45
C LEU A 67 -14.13 -28.70 0.04
N ARG A 68 -13.03 -28.28 0.66
CA ARG A 68 -12.93 -27.88 2.06
C ARG A 68 -12.72 -26.37 2.20
N LYS A 69 -11.92 -25.78 1.29
CA LYS A 69 -11.66 -24.34 1.27
C LYS A 69 -11.82 -23.75 -0.11
N LEU A 70 -12.65 -22.72 -0.21
CA LEU A 70 -12.99 -22.05 -1.46
C LEU A 70 -12.89 -20.54 -1.30
N SER A 71 -12.23 -19.89 -2.26
CA SER A 71 -12.25 -18.43 -2.39
C SER A 71 -12.69 -18.03 -3.78
N LEU A 72 -13.78 -17.27 -3.83
CA LEU A 72 -14.34 -16.64 -5.03
C LEU A 72 -14.27 -15.11 -4.94
N GLU A 73 -13.45 -14.56 -4.05
CA GLU A 73 -13.39 -13.11 -3.79
C GLU A 73 -13.31 -12.29 -5.09
N SER A 74 -14.15 -11.25 -5.18
CA SER A 74 -14.29 -10.37 -6.35
C SER A 74 -14.80 -11.03 -7.64
N LEU A 75 -15.61 -12.09 -7.55
CA LEU A 75 -16.29 -12.69 -8.72
C LEU A 75 -17.77 -12.27 -8.76
N PRO A 76 -18.36 -12.14 -9.96
CA PRO A 76 -19.80 -12.05 -10.13
C PRO A 76 -20.43 -13.42 -9.85
N LEU A 77 -21.34 -13.50 -8.89
CA LEU A 77 -22.05 -14.70 -8.51
C LEU A 77 -23.51 -14.63 -8.94
N ASN A 78 -24.18 -15.78 -8.89
CA ASN A 78 -25.62 -15.90 -9.06
C ASN A 78 -26.11 -17.15 -8.33
N TYR A 79 -27.43 -17.32 -8.27
CA TYR A 79 -28.08 -18.44 -7.62
C TYR A 79 -27.55 -19.82 -8.07
N LYS A 80 -27.34 -20.04 -9.38
CA LYS A 80 -26.85 -21.32 -9.93
C LYS A 80 -25.45 -21.67 -9.45
N ILE A 81 -24.56 -20.68 -9.32
CA ILE A 81 -23.21 -20.90 -8.77
C ILE A 81 -23.32 -21.31 -7.30
N ILE A 82 -24.14 -20.62 -6.51
CA ILE A 82 -24.32 -20.93 -5.09
C ILE A 82 -24.91 -22.33 -4.89
N GLU A 83 -25.88 -22.71 -5.72
CA GLU A 83 -26.45 -24.07 -5.74
C GLU A 83 -25.36 -25.14 -5.88
N LYS A 84 -24.31 -24.90 -6.67
CA LYS A 84 -23.17 -25.82 -6.77
C LYS A 84 -22.24 -25.77 -5.55
N ILE A 85 -21.99 -24.58 -4.98
CA ILE A 85 -21.14 -24.45 -3.79
C ILE A 85 -21.72 -25.24 -2.62
N VAL A 86 -23.03 -25.18 -2.40
CA VAL A 86 -23.69 -25.80 -1.24
C VAL A 86 -23.76 -27.33 -1.31
N LEU A 87 -23.42 -27.95 -2.45
CA LEU A 87 -23.26 -29.40 -2.56
C LEU A 87 -22.01 -29.90 -1.83
N HIS A 88 -21.06 -29.02 -1.51
CA HIS A 88 -19.84 -29.37 -0.78
C HIS A 88 -20.06 -29.23 0.73
N GLU A 89 -20.77 -30.19 1.33
CA GLU A 89 -21.12 -30.15 2.76
C GLU A 89 -19.90 -30.14 3.71
N GLN A 90 -18.73 -30.57 3.22
CA GLN A 90 -17.46 -30.58 3.95
C GLN A 90 -16.71 -29.24 3.93
N LEU A 91 -17.29 -28.20 3.32
CA LEU A 91 -16.67 -26.89 3.21
C LEU A 91 -16.56 -26.22 4.59
N ASP A 92 -15.33 -26.04 5.07
CA ASP A 92 -15.03 -25.40 6.35
C ASP A 92 -14.65 -23.91 6.20
N THR A 93 -14.11 -23.51 5.04
CA THR A 93 -13.67 -22.14 4.77
C THR A 93 -14.24 -21.63 3.46
N LEU A 94 -14.97 -20.51 3.50
CA LEU A 94 -15.57 -19.87 2.33
C LEU A 94 -15.28 -18.36 2.32
N ASN A 95 -14.65 -17.89 1.25
CA ASN A 95 -14.40 -16.47 1.01
C ASN A 95 -15.18 -15.98 -0.22
N LEU A 96 -16.17 -15.12 0.02
CA LEU A 96 -17.03 -14.43 -0.95
C LEU A 96 -16.87 -12.91 -0.86
N ALA A 97 -15.77 -12.42 -0.29
CA ALA A 97 -15.55 -10.98 -0.16
C ALA A 97 -15.64 -10.28 -1.52
N MET A 98 -16.24 -9.09 -1.55
CA MET A 98 -16.35 -8.24 -2.75
C MET A 98 -17.07 -8.92 -3.94
N CYS A 99 -17.78 -10.02 -3.72
CA CYS A 99 -18.62 -10.64 -4.75
C CYS A 99 -19.90 -9.84 -4.97
N THR A 100 -20.38 -9.83 -6.21
CA THR A 100 -21.68 -9.24 -6.59
C THR A 100 -22.69 -10.36 -6.90
N GLY A 101 -23.99 -10.03 -6.90
CA GLY A 101 -25.05 -10.98 -7.29
C GLY A 101 -25.45 -12.01 -6.22
N LEU A 102 -25.08 -11.78 -4.95
CA LEU A 102 -25.58 -12.54 -3.80
C LEU A 102 -26.97 -12.04 -3.41
N THR A 103 -28.02 -12.79 -3.77
CA THR A 103 -29.41 -12.48 -3.39
C THR A 103 -29.75 -13.02 -2.00
N PHE A 104 -30.95 -12.70 -1.50
CA PHE A 104 -31.45 -13.23 -0.24
C PHE A 104 -31.51 -14.77 -0.25
N GLU A 105 -32.02 -15.37 -1.32
CA GLU A 105 -32.12 -16.82 -1.49
C GLU A 105 -30.75 -17.49 -1.52
N CYS A 106 -29.75 -16.82 -2.11
CA CYS A 106 -28.35 -17.29 -2.05
C CYS A 106 -27.86 -17.39 -0.61
N CYS A 107 -28.16 -16.39 0.23
CA CYS A 107 -27.78 -16.37 1.63
C CYS A 107 -28.48 -17.49 2.41
N GLN A 108 -29.77 -17.72 2.13
CA GLN A 108 -30.53 -18.83 2.72
C GLN A 108 -29.90 -20.18 2.40
N LEU A 109 -29.52 -20.42 1.14
CA LEU A 109 -28.85 -21.67 0.75
C LEU A 109 -27.53 -21.86 1.50
N ILE A 110 -26.69 -20.82 1.55
CA ILE A 110 -25.37 -20.87 2.19
C ILE A 110 -25.51 -21.24 3.68
N THR A 111 -26.33 -20.52 4.44
CA THR A 111 -26.41 -20.73 5.90
C THR A 111 -27.17 -22.00 6.28
N ASN A 112 -28.15 -22.42 5.47
CA ASN A 112 -28.95 -23.62 5.77
C ASN A 112 -28.21 -24.93 5.40
N LYS A 113 -27.38 -24.93 4.35
CA LYS A 113 -26.72 -26.14 3.85
C LYS A 113 -25.29 -26.33 4.35
N LEU A 114 -24.51 -25.25 4.50
CA LEU A 114 -23.10 -25.33 4.93
C LEU A 114 -22.96 -25.38 6.46
N SER A 115 -23.45 -26.46 7.06
CA SER A 115 -23.51 -26.62 8.52
C SER A 115 -22.14 -26.77 9.18
N LEU A 116 -21.11 -27.23 8.45
CA LEU A 116 -19.74 -27.41 8.96
C LEU A 116 -18.85 -26.17 8.80
N LEU A 117 -19.38 -25.07 8.28
CA LEU A 117 -18.60 -23.86 7.99
C LEU A 117 -18.02 -23.24 9.28
N ARG A 118 -16.70 -23.04 9.30
CA ARG A 118 -15.95 -22.46 10.42
C ARG A 118 -15.44 -21.06 10.11
N CYS A 119 -15.04 -20.80 8.87
CA CYS A 119 -14.52 -19.50 8.43
C CYS A 119 -15.37 -18.98 7.27
N LEU A 120 -16.02 -17.84 7.46
CA LEU A 120 -16.83 -17.18 6.43
C LEU A 120 -16.36 -15.74 6.25
N ASN A 121 -16.13 -15.36 5.00
CA ASN A 121 -15.88 -13.97 4.63
C ASN A 121 -16.87 -13.51 3.57
N ILE A 122 -17.72 -12.57 3.94
CA ILE A 122 -18.74 -11.91 3.10
C ILE A 122 -18.54 -10.39 3.14
N ALA A 123 -17.29 -9.96 3.33
CA ALA A 123 -16.97 -8.54 3.44
C ALA A 123 -17.27 -7.81 2.12
N TRP A 124 -17.77 -6.59 2.21
CA TRP A 124 -17.97 -5.70 1.04
C TRP A 124 -18.83 -6.29 -0.08
N THR A 125 -19.79 -7.14 0.27
CA THR A 125 -20.82 -7.63 -0.65
C THR A 125 -22.05 -6.72 -0.62
N GLU A 126 -22.82 -6.69 -1.72
CA GLU A 126 -24.03 -5.85 -1.88
C GLU A 126 -25.27 -6.46 -1.21
N LEU A 127 -25.14 -6.94 0.02
CA LEU A 127 -26.23 -7.59 0.75
C LEU A 127 -27.26 -6.57 1.25
N THR A 128 -28.54 -6.91 1.15
CA THR A 128 -29.62 -6.13 1.75
C THR A 128 -29.61 -6.28 3.28
N SER A 129 -30.20 -5.32 4.00
CA SER A 129 -30.38 -5.40 5.46
C SER A 129 -31.10 -6.69 5.89
N GLU A 130 -32.11 -7.12 5.12
CA GLU A 130 -32.80 -8.39 5.34
C GLU A 130 -31.88 -9.61 5.20
N SER A 131 -31.01 -9.62 4.19
CA SER A 131 -30.03 -10.69 3.99
C SER A 131 -29.02 -10.76 5.13
N VAL A 132 -28.50 -9.60 5.58
CA VAL A 132 -27.56 -9.51 6.70
C VAL A 132 -28.21 -10.01 7.99
N LYS A 133 -29.45 -9.58 8.28
CA LYS A 133 -30.23 -10.07 9.41
C LYS A 133 -30.38 -11.59 9.38
N TYR A 134 -30.82 -12.14 8.25
CA TYR A 134 -31.02 -13.58 8.10
C TYR A 134 -29.73 -14.37 8.30
N ILE A 135 -28.61 -13.87 7.77
CA ILE A 135 -27.29 -14.48 8.00
C ILE A 135 -26.98 -14.50 9.50
N CYS A 136 -27.11 -13.37 10.19
CA CYS A 136 -26.87 -13.29 11.64
C CYS A 136 -27.77 -14.25 12.45
N GLU A 137 -29.03 -14.44 12.04
CA GLU A 137 -29.98 -15.35 12.70
C GLU A 137 -29.70 -16.83 12.45
N THR A 138 -29.17 -17.19 11.27
CA THR A 138 -29.12 -18.58 10.80
C THR A 138 -27.72 -19.16 10.65
N ILE A 139 -26.65 -18.35 10.75
CA ILE A 139 -25.26 -18.76 10.55
C ILE A 139 -24.87 -20.05 11.29
N SER A 140 -23.94 -20.83 10.75
CA SER A 140 -23.51 -22.07 11.40
C SER A 140 -23.05 -21.86 12.84
N ARG A 141 -23.47 -22.76 13.74
CA ARG A 141 -23.00 -22.79 15.14
C ARG A 141 -21.51 -23.20 15.25
N CYS A 142 -20.94 -23.72 14.18
CA CYS A 142 -19.53 -24.06 14.08
C CYS A 142 -18.65 -22.86 13.69
N ILE A 143 -19.22 -21.69 13.40
CA ILE A 143 -18.46 -20.53 12.96
C ILE A 143 -17.47 -20.09 14.04
N GLU A 144 -16.20 -20.01 13.66
CA GLU A 144 -15.06 -19.58 14.48
C GLU A 144 -14.52 -18.23 14.00
N GLU A 145 -14.56 -17.96 12.69
CA GLU A 145 -14.09 -16.71 12.11
C GLU A 145 -15.12 -16.14 11.13
N LEU A 146 -15.57 -14.92 11.36
CA LEU A 146 -16.56 -14.25 10.51
C LEU A 146 -16.08 -12.85 10.12
N ASN A 147 -16.07 -12.59 8.83
CA ASN A 147 -15.95 -11.24 8.29
C ASN A 147 -17.26 -10.82 7.63
N ILE A 148 -17.92 -9.82 8.23
CA ILE A 148 -19.12 -9.17 7.71
C ILE A 148 -18.91 -7.65 7.55
N SER A 149 -17.64 -7.24 7.44
CA SER A 149 -17.27 -5.83 7.28
C SER A 149 -17.76 -5.23 5.95
N GLY A 150 -17.86 -3.90 5.91
CA GLY A 150 -18.30 -3.17 4.72
C GLY A 150 -19.82 -3.08 4.56
N GLN A 151 -20.59 -3.67 5.49
CA GLN A 151 -22.05 -3.53 5.56
C GLN A 151 -22.41 -2.18 6.23
N ARG A 152 -22.06 -1.08 5.56
CA ARG A 152 -22.10 0.29 6.12
C ARG A 152 -23.42 0.65 6.78
N TYR A 153 -24.51 0.46 6.07
CA TYR A 153 -25.85 0.87 6.48
C TYR A 153 -26.78 -0.33 6.77
N ASN A 154 -26.27 -1.56 6.66
CA ASN A 154 -27.07 -2.78 6.72
C ASN A 154 -26.75 -3.67 7.93
N LEU A 155 -25.77 -3.30 8.75
CA LEU A 155 -25.40 -4.03 9.97
C LEU A 155 -25.68 -3.16 11.20
N THR A 156 -26.53 -3.64 12.10
CA THR A 156 -27.00 -2.95 13.31
C THR A 156 -26.66 -3.73 14.58
N ASP A 157 -26.81 -3.10 15.74
CA ASP A 157 -26.58 -3.75 17.04
C ASP A 157 -27.50 -4.97 17.27
N ASP A 158 -28.77 -4.90 16.86
CA ASP A 158 -29.71 -6.01 16.96
C ASP A 158 -29.22 -7.24 16.19
N TYR A 159 -28.63 -7.03 15.01
CA TYR A 159 -28.11 -8.12 14.19
C TYR A 159 -26.85 -8.73 14.79
N ILE A 160 -25.98 -7.91 15.39
CA ILE A 160 -24.85 -8.41 16.18
C ILE A 160 -25.35 -9.23 17.38
N GLN A 161 -26.41 -8.77 18.06
CA GLN A 161 -26.98 -9.51 19.18
C GLN A 161 -27.53 -10.87 18.75
N LEU A 162 -28.22 -10.95 17.61
CA LEU A 162 -28.69 -12.21 17.02
C LEU A 162 -27.51 -13.13 16.67
N LEU A 163 -26.47 -12.58 16.03
CA LEU A 163 -25.26 -13.29 15.64
C LEU A 163 -24.56 -13.94 16.84
N VAL A 164 -24.25 -13.15 17.88
CA VAL A 164 -23.42 -13.63 19.01
C VAL A 164 -24.15 -14.61 19.91
N ARG A 165 -25.49 -14.57 19.96
CA ARG A 165 -26.31 -15.57 20.66
C ARG A 165 -26.24 -16.95 20.02
N ARG A 166 -25.92 -17.01 18.72
CA ARG A 166 -25.83 -18.26 17.96
C ARG A 166 -24.39 -18.73 17.74
N ALA A 167 -23.48 -17.82 17.42
CA ALA A 167 -22.08 -18.08 17.10
C ALA A 167 -21.22 -18.23 18.38
N LEU A 168 -21.53 -19.22 19.21
CA LEU A 168 -20.86 -19.42 20.52
C LEU A 168 -19.39 -19.86 20.41
N ARG A 169 -18.95 -20.30 19.22
CA ARG A 169 -17.57 -20.67 18.90
C ARG A 169 -16.75 -19.55 18.28
N LEU A 170 -17.30 -18.35 18.14
CA LEU A 170 -16.66 -17.23 17.48
C LEU A 170 -15.39 -16.79 18.21
N ARG A 171 -14.27 -16.79 17.48
CA ARG A 171 -12.92 -16.42 17.93
C ARG A 171 -12.44 -15.14 17.26
N VAL A 172 -12.78 -14.93 15.98
CA VAL A 172 -12.38 -13.76 15.21
C VAL A 172 -13.63 -13.15 14.56
N LEU A 173 -13.88 -11.88 14.81
CA LEU A 173 -14.99 -11.15 14.23
C LEU A 173 -14.50 -9.84 13.61
N ASP A 174 -14.88 -9.59 12.36
CA ASP A 174 -14.67 -8.31 11.69
C ASP A 174 -16.01 -7.70 11.27
N ILE A 175 -16.34 -6.57 11.92
CA ILE A 175 -17.54 -5.74 11.72
C ILE A 175 -17.15 -4.33 11.24
N SER A 176 -15.92 -4.16 10.75
CA SER A 176 -15.40 -2.86 10.32
C SER A 176 -16.26 -2.23 9.22
N ASP A 177 -16.19 -0.90 9.09
CA ASP A 177 -17.01 -0.14 8.13
C ASP A 177 -18.52 -0.33 8.31
N SER A 178 -19.00 -0.50 9.53
CA SER A 178 -20.43 -0.48 9.85
C SER A 178 -20.73 0.74 10.72
N VAL A 179 -21.46 1.70 10.13
CA VAL A 179 -21.63 3.04 10.75
C VAL A 179 -22.78 3.09 11.76
N LEU A 180 -23.64 2.07 11.80
CA LEU A 180 -24.77 1.95 12.72
C LEU A 180 -24.44 1.15 13.99
N ILE A 181 -23.20 0.66 14.11
CA ILE A 181 -22.74 -0.13 15.27
C ILE A 181 -22.40 0.81 16.42
N THR A 182 -23.05 0.59 17.56
CA THR A 182 -22.84 1.35 18.80
C THR A 182 -22.29 0.46 19.92
N ASP A 183 -22.14 1.04 21.10
CA ASP A 183 -21.70 0.33 22.31
C ASP A 183 -22.57 -0.89 22.65
N GLN A 184 -23.83 -0.94 22.20
CA GLN A 184 -24.71 -2.09 22.39
C GLN A 184 -24.15 -3.38 21.78
N SER A 185 -23.49 -3.30 20.61
CA SER A 185 -22.80 -4.45 20.02
C SER A 185 -21.68 -4.97 20.93
N ILE A 186 -20.93 -4.08 21.57
CA ILE A 186 -19.84 -4.46 22.48
C ILE A 186 -20.40 -5.13 23.73
N ILE A 187 -21.51 -4.62 24.28
CA ILE A 187 -22.23 -5.24 25.40
C ILE A 187 -22.69 -6.66 25.01
N ALA A 188 -23.31 -6.82 23.83
CA ALA A 188 -23.78 -8.12 23.35
C ALA A 188 -22.62 -9.13 23.17
N LEU A 189 -21.50 -8.70 22.56
CA LEU A 189 -20.30 -9.52 22.41
C LEU A 189 -19.76 -9.99 23.77
N ARG A 190 -19.73 -9.10 24.76
CA ARG A 190 -19.27 -9.44 26.11
C ARG A 190 -20.14 -10.46 26.83
N GLN A 191 -21.44 -10.42 26.61
CA GLN A 191 -22.39 -11.34 27.24
C GLN A 191 -22.30 -12.76 26.67
N HIS A 192 -22.08 -12.88 25.35
CA HIS A 192 -22.26 -14.16 24.66
C HIS A 192 -20.97 -14.76 24.07
N SER A 193 -19.95 -13.96 23.74
CA SER A 193 -18.77 -14.41 22.97
C SER A 193 -17.53 -14.66 23.84
N ARG A 194 -17.60 -15.63 24.77
CA ARG A 194 -16.49 -15.93 25.70
C ARG A 194 -15.18 -16.38 25.04
N LEU A 195 -15.26 -16.94 23.84
CA LEU A 195 -14.11 -17.41 23.06
C LEU A 195 -13.53 -16.36 22.10
N LEU A 196 -14.12 -15.16 22.05
CA LEU A 196 -13.69 -14.10 21.15
C LEU A 196 -12.28 -13.65 21.54
N ALA A 197 -11.34 -13.87 20.61
CA ALA A 197 -9.93 -13.53 20.75
C ALA A 197 -9.55 -12.27 19.99
N HIS A 198 -10.24 -11.98 18.89
CA HIS A 198 -9.93 -10.88 17.99
C HIS A 198 -11.21 -10.21 17.50
N LEU A 199 -11.30 -8.89 17.70
CA LEU A 199 -12.34 -8.05 17.12
C LEU A 199 -11.71 -6.96 16.23
N SER A 200 -12.23 -6.82 15.02
CA SER A 200 -11.98 -5.67 14.15
C SER A 200 -13.26 -4.85 14.04
N ALA A 201 -13.20 -3.59 14.48
CA ALA A 201 -14.30 -2.62 14.47
C ALA A 201 -13.79 -1.26 13.97
N SER A 202 -12.95 -1.31 12.94
CA SER A 202 -12.35 -0.13 12.33
C SER A 202 -13.42 0.69 11.61
N ARG A 203 -13.40 2.01 11.75
CA ARG A 203 -14.39 2.93 11.16
C ARG A 203 -15.85 2.70 11.64
N CYS A 204 -16.03 2.12 12.82
CA CYS A 204 -17.31 2.06 13.53
C CYS A 204 -17.45 3.27 14.48
N TYR A 205 -17.77 4.43 13.91
CA TYR A 205 -17.58 5.73 14.56
C TYR A 205 -18.46 6.01 15.79
N LEU A 206 -19.48 5.20 16.06
CA LEU A 206 -20.37 5.36 17.22
C LEU A 206 -19.89 4.55 18.45
N LEU A 207 -18.75 3.87 18.35
CA LEU A 207 -18.14 3.14 19.46
C LEU A 207 -17.37 4.09 20.39
N THR A 208 -17.67 4.02 21.68
CA THR A 208 -16.98 4.82 22.68
C THR A 208 -15.74 4.10 23.22
N PRO A 209 -14.72 4.86 23.67
CA PRO A 209 -13.57 4.28 24.36
C PRO A 209 -13.97 3.47 25.59
N ALA A 210 -14.96 3.95 26.35
CA ALA A 210 -15.45 3.29 27.55
C ALA A 210 -16.00 1.89 27.27
N ALA A 211 -16.84 1.73 26.24
CA ALA A 211 -17.35 0.43 25.85
C ALA A 211 -16.24 -0.52 25.40
N LEU A 212 -15.31 -0.04 24.56
CA LEU A 212 -14.19 -0.83 24.04
C LEU A 212 -13.26 -1.32 25.17
N ILE A 213 -12.95 -0.49 26.15
CA ILE A 213 -12.16 -0.87 27.33
C ILE A 213 -12.77 -2.09 28.02
N THR A 214 -14.09 -2.19 28.03
CA THR A 214 -14.76 -3.31 28.70
C THR A 214 -14.49 -4.68 28.08
N LEU A 215 -14.03 -4.74 26.82
CA LEU A 215 -13.62 -5.98 26.15
C LEU A 215 -12.48 -6.71 26.89
N LYS A 216 -11.69 -6.01 27.73
CA LYS A 216 -10.65 -6.65 28.56
C LYS A 216 -11.17 -7.70 29.54
N LEU A 217 -12.46 -7.65 29.83
CA LEU A 217 -13.16 -8.58 30.72
C LEU A 217 -13.50 -9.90 30.02
N LEU A 218 -13.35 -10.00 28.69
CA LEU A 218 -13.41 -11.27 27.98
C LEU A 218 -12.13 -12.09 28.26
N PRO A 219 -12.24 -13.39 28.58
CA PRO A 219 -11.08 -14.18 29.01
C PRO A 219 -10.11 -14.46 27.85
N ALA A 220 -10.62 -14.74 26.66
CA ALA A 220 -9.82 -15.10 25.48
C ALA A 220 -9.34 -13.89 24.64
N PHE A 221 -9.74 -12.66 24.98
CA PHE A 221 -9.56 -11.49 24.13
C PHE A 221 -8.11 -10.98 24.12
N THR A 222 -7.55 -10.81 22.92
CA THR A 222 -6.11 -10.52 22.71
C THR A 222 -5.82 -9.50 21.62
N ILE A 223 -6.72 -9.26 20.67
CA ILE A 223 -6.49 -8.32 19.56
C ILE A 223 -7.73 -7.45 19.33
N LEU A 224 -7.53 -6.13 19.26
CA LEU A 224 -8.55 -5.17 18.86
C LEU A 224 -8.03 -4.25 17.75
N ASP A 225 -8.67 -4.26 16.58
CA ASP A 225 -8.36 -3.35 15.48
C ASP A 225 -9.47 -2.31 15.29
N ILE A 226 -9.14 -1.04 15.52
CA ILE A 226 -10.08 0.10 15.54
C ILE A 226 -9.49 1.29 14.76
N PHE A 227 -8.87 1.00 13.62
CA PHE A 227 -8.26 2.00 12.74
C PHE A 227 -9.30 3.04 12.32
N GLY A 228 -8.99 4.32 12.56
CA GLY A 228 -9.87 5.44 12.21
C GLY A 228 -11.17 5.50 12.99
N THR A 229 -11.31 4.75 14.10
CA THR A 229 -12.52 4.77 14.94
C THR A 229 -12.44 5.85 16.02
N LEU A 230 -11.28 6.02 16.66
CA LEU A 230 -11.08 6.92 17.81
C LEU A 230 -10.02 7.99 17.55
N ALA A 231 -10.11 9.11 18.27
CA ALA A 231 -9.04 10.11 18.35
C ALA A 231 -7.81 9.57 19.11
N GLN A 232 -6.64 10.15 18.87
CA GLN A 232 -5.36 9.67 19.44
C GLN A 232 -5.35 9.65 20.97
N ILE A 233 -5.94 10.65 21.63
CA ILE A 233 -6.02 10.72 23.10
C ILE A 233 -6.79 9.52 23.66
N SER A 234 -7.91 9.18 23.03
CA SER A 234 -8.72 8.03 23.40
C SER A 234 -8.01 6.70 23.12
N LEU A 235 -7.25 6.61 22.03
CA LEU A 235 -6.40 5.44 21.77
C LEU A 235 -5.34 5.25 22.86
N GLN A 236 -4.71 6.33 23.34
CA GLN A 236 -3.75 6.27 24.43
C GLN A 236 -4.39 5.75 25.73
N GLN A 237 -5.62 6.16 26.02
CA GLN A 237 -6.39 5.63 27.15
C GLN A 237 -6.60 4.11 27.02
N LEU A 238 -6.94 3.61 25.83
CA LEU A 238 -7.07 2.17 25.58
C LEU A 238 -5.73 1.44 25.77
N TYR A 239 -4.62 1.99 25.29
CA TYR A 239 -3.29 1.39 25.52
C TYR A 239 -2.99 1.23 27.01
N ASN A 240 -3.28 2.26 27.81
CA ASN A 240 -3.07 2.22 29.26
C ASN A 240 -3.95 1.16 29.94
N GLU A 241 -5.21 1.04 29.53
CA GLU A 241 -6.19 0.10 30.11
C GLU A 241 -5.95 -1.36 29.71
N PHE A 242 -5.43 -1.59 28.51
CA PHE A 242 -5.20 -2.93 27.96
C PHE A 242 -3.82 -3.51 28.30
N GLY A 243 -2.83 -2.65 28.54
CA GLY A 243 -1.46 -3.04 28.84
C GLY A 243 -0.89 -3.96 27.75
N THR A 244 -0.16 -5.00 28.15
CA THR A 244 0.49 -5.95 27.22
C THR A 244 -0.41 -7.12 26.81
N ARG A 245 -1.57 -7.30 27.47
CA ARG A 245 -2.46 -8.45 27.24
C ARG A 245 -3.23 -8.34 25.93
N ILE A 246 -3.71 -7.14 25.59
CA ILE A 246 -4.51 -6.89 24.39
C ILE A 246 -3.73 -5.98 23.46
N ARG A 247 -3.49 -6.47 22.24
CA ARG A 247 -2.76 -5.74 21.21
C ARG A 247 -3.73 -4.92 20.37
N LEU A 248 -3.43 -3.64 20.20
CA LEU A 248 -4.24 -2.72 19.41
C LEU A 248 -3.67 -2.55 18.00
N ASN A 249 -4.55 -2.46 17.00
CA ASN A 249 -4.22 -2.04 15.64
C ASN A 249 -3.06 -2.83 15.02
N MET A 250 -3.12 -4.16 15.14
CA MET A 250 -2.11 -5.08 14.63
C MET A 250 -2.38 -5.52 13.20
N CYS A 251 -3.65 -5.60 12.79
CA CYS A 251 -4.06 -6.15 11.52
C CYS A 251 -4.79 -5.10 10.68
N LEU A 252 -4.05 -4.40 9.83
CA LEU A 252 -4.62 -3.43 8.89
C LEU A 252 -5.62 -4.08 7.90
N PHE A 253 -5.42 -5.36 7.61
CA PHE A 253 -6.30 -6.14 6.73
C PHE A 253 -6.73 -7.43 7.43
N SER A 254 -8.01 -7.78 7.29
CA SER A 254 -8.54 -9.04 7.79
C SER A 254 -8.02 -10.22 6.98
N ASN A 255 -7.58 -11.26 7.70
CA ASN A 255 -7.08 -12.51 7.14
C ASN A 255 -8.17 -13.60 7.03
N ILE A 256 -9.39 -13.32 7.51
CA ILE A 256 -10.48 -14.30 7.63
C ILE A 256 -10.80 -14.91 6.27
N ALA A 257 -10.74 -16.25 6.21
CA ALA A 257 -10.96 -17.09 5.02
C ALA A 257 -10.06 -16.79 3.78
N ARG A 258 -9.15 -15.81 3.85
CA ARG A 258 -8.32 -15.41 2.70
C ARG A 258 -7.29 -16.51 2.37
N PRO A 259 -7.14 -16.93 1.10
CA PRO A 259 -6.21 -18.00 0.73
C PRO A 259 -4.76 -17.67 0.99
N THR A 260 -4.33 -16.42 0.80
CA THR A 260 -2.93 -16.03 0.98
C THR A 260 -2.85 -14.93 2.03
N THR A 261 -2.16 -15.19 3.14
CA THR A 261 -1.92 -14.23 4.22
C THR A 261 -0.42 -13.94 4.31
N GLY A 262 -0.04 -12.67 4.45
CA GLY A 262 1.37 -12.25 4.57
C GLY A 262 2.23 -12.35 3.29
N ILE A 263 3.56 -12.51 3.47
CA ILE A 263 4.59 -12.38 2.42
C ILE A 263 4.70 -13.66 1.54
N GLN A 264 4.10 -14.78 1.94
CA GLN A 264 4.25 -16.07 1.26
C GLN A 264 3.31 -16.22 0.05
N ARG A 265 3.73 -15.69 -1.10
CA ARG A 265 2.96 -15.75 -2.37
C ARG A 265 2.79 -17.18 -2.94
N THR A 266 3.55 -18.17 -2.44
CA THR A 266 3.59 -19.56 -2.94
C THR A 266 2.77 -20.54 -2.10
N SER A 267 1.95 -20.07 -1.16
CA SER A 267 1.05 -20.92 -0.38
C SER A 267 -0.40 -20.48 -0.54
N ILE A 268 -1.33 -21.43 -0.35
CA ILE A 268 -2.75 -21.16 -0.11
C ILE A 268 -3.19 -21.88 1.16
N TRP A 269 -3.79 -21.16 2.10
CA TRP A 269 -4.14 -21.62 3.45
C TRP A 269 -3.00 -22.37 4.16
N GLY A 270 -1.78 -21.84 4.06
CA GLY A 270 -0.56 -22.46 4.62
C GLY A 270 -0.01 -23.65 3.82
N LEU A 271 -0.71 -24.11 2.78
CA LEU A 271 -0.28 -25.24 1.94
C LEU A 271 0.60 -24.73 0.79
N ARG A 272 1.82 -25.25 0.68
CA ARG A 272 2.77 -24.87 -0.36
C ARG A 272 2.34 -25.41 -1.72
N THR A 273 2.18 -24.53 -2.71
CA THR A 273 1.94 -24.92 -4.10
C THR A 273 3.28 -25.15 -4.82
N ARG A 274 3.50 -26.37 -5.33
CA ARG A 274 4.81 -26.79 -5.89
C ARG A 274 4.96 -26.51 -7.38
N LEU A 275 3.87 -26.62 -8.13
CA LEU A 275 3.86 -26.43 -9.57
C LEU A 275 3.43 -25.00 -9.92
N ILE A 276 4.38 -24.20 -10.40
CA ILE A 276 4.09 -22.88 -10.98
C ILE A 276 4.15 -23.02 -12.49
N ILE A 277 2.97 -23.09 -13.12
CA ILE A 277 2.85 -22.98 -14.59
C ILE A 277 3.32 -21.58 -14.97
N LYS A 278 4.16 -21.41 -16.00
CA LYS A 278 4.62 -20.11 -16.53
C LYS A 278 3.77 -19.68 -17.73
N LYS A 279 3.78 -18.38 -18.08
CA LYS A 279 3.09 -17.89 -19.30
C LYS A 279 3.74 -18.58 -20.52
N ASN A 280 2.93 -19.18 -21.41
CA ASN A 280 3.37 -19.94 -22.59
C ASN A 280 4.10 -21.26 -22.27
N MET A 281 3.79 -21.90 -21.15
CA MET A 281 4.30 -23.25 -20.88
C MET A 281 3.44 -24.28 -21.62
N GLU A 282 4.03 -24.99 -22.58
CA GLU A 282 3.37 -26.08 -23.31
C GLU A 282 2.79 -27.15 -22.37
N PRO A 283 1.60 -27.72 -22.67
CA PRO A 283 0.99 -28.78 -21.86
C PRO A 283 1.92 -29.98 -21.58
N SER A 284 2.77 -30.34 -22.56
CA SER A 284 3.80 -31.38 -22.42
C SER A 284 4.84 -31.05 -21.33
N LYS A 285 5.28 -29.79 -21.24
CA LYS A 285 6.22 -29.33 -20.20
C LYS A 285 5.58 -29.25 -18.81
N VAL A 286 4.28 -28.97 -18.75
CA VAL A 286 3.50 -29.06 -17.49
C VAL A 286 3.47 -30.51 -17.01
N LYS A 287 3.22 -31.46 -17.93
CA LYS A 287 3.23 -32.91 -17.68
C LYS A 287 4.58 -33.40 -17.13
N GLU A 288 5.68 -33.07 -17.79
CA GLU A 288 7.04 -33.44 -17.34
C GLU A 288 7.33 -32.89 -15.93
N ARG A 289 7.02 -31.61 -15.70
CA ARG A 289 7.30 -30.95 -14.43
C ARG A 289 6.44 -31.50 -13.29
N TYR A 290 5.19 -31.84 -13.56
CA TYR A 290 4.33 -32.51 -12.60
C TYR A 290 4.90 -33.90 -12.22
N GLN A 291 5.32 -34.70 -13.21
CA GLN A 291 5.93 -36.02 -12.95
C GLN A 291 7.22 -35.89 -12.14
N ALA A 292 8.09 -34.93 -12.46
CA ALA A 292 9.30 -34.65 -11.68
C ALA A 292 9.02 -34.31 -10.21
N LEU A 293 7.93 -33.57 -9.94
CA LEU A 293 7.52 -33.21 -8.58
C LEU A 293 6.85 -34.37 -7.82
N LYS A 294 6.17 -35.29 -8.52
CA LYS A 294 5.54 -36.48 -7.92
C LYS A 294 6.59 -37.42 -7.31
N HIS A 295 7.77 -37.53 -7.93
CA HIS A 295 8.87 -38.36 -7.44
C HIS A 295 9.66 -37.75 -6.27
N GLN A 296 9.46 -36.47 -5.93
CA GLN A 296 10.19 -35.78 -4.85
C GLN A 296 9.63 -36.04 -3.44
N GLY A 297 8.61 -36.90 -3.30
CA GLY A 297 7.99 -37.22 -2.00
C GLY A 297 7.34 -36.01 -1.29
N PRO A 298 6.58 -36.23 -0.22
CA PRO A 298 6.11 -35.14 0.62
C PRO A 298 7.31 -34.53 1.37
N THR A 299 7.75 -33.32 1.02
CA THR A 299 8.58 -32.51 1.93
C THR A 299 7.78 -32.32 3.21
N ARG A 300 8.33 -32.78 4.36
CA ARG A 300 7.76 -32.55 5.69
C ARG A 300 7.22 -31.13 5.78
N SER A 301 5.90 -31.00 5.78
CA SER A 301 5.27 -29.80 6.30
C SER A 301 5.66 -29.73 7.76
N LEU A 302 6.09 -28.56 8.22
CA LEU A 302 6.02 -28.23 9.64
C LEU A 302 4.54 -28.20 10.00
N THR A 303 3.97 -29.37 10.28
CA THR A 303 2.63 -29.57 10.83
C THR A 303 2.79 -29.83 12.31
N ARG A 304 2.73 -28.75 13.08
CA ARG A 304 2.07 -28.67 14.39
C ARG A 304 1.97 -27.18 14.75
N CYS A 305 0.90 -26.53 14.29
CA CYS A 305 0.31 -25.45 15.06
C CYS A 305 -0.88 -26.06 15.80
N ASP A 306 -0.58 -26.91 16.78
CA ASP A 306 -1.51 -27.10 17.89
C ASP A 306 -1.38 -25.83 18.74
N SER A 307 -2.43 -25.01 18.72
CA SER A 307 -2.60 -23.93 19.65
C SER A 307 -2.98 -24.52 21.01
N THR A 308 -2.01 -24.87 21.83
CA THR A 308 -2.09 -25.02 23.30
C THR A 308 -0.66 -25.23 23.82
N ASP A 309 -0.40 -24.73 25.03
CA ASP A 309 0.85 -24.87 25.81
C ASP A 309 1.98 -23.88 25.51
N LEU A 310 1.96 -22.76 26.24
CA LEU A 310 3.12 -22.22 26.97
C LEU A 310 2.58 -21.43 28.17
N ILE A 311 2.26 -22.15 29.24
CA ILE A 311 2.25 -21.65 30.62
C ILE A 311 3.66 -21.88 31.16
N PRO A 312 4.42 -20.88 31.62
CA PRO A 312 5.56 -21.14 32.48
C PRO A 312 5.04 -21.29 33.92
N GLN A 313 5.02 -22.53 34.42
CA GLN A 313 4.88 -22.77 35.86
C GLN A 313 6.17 -22.38 36.58
N VAL A 314 5.98 -21.71 37.71
CA VAL A 314 6.99 -21.36 38.71
C VAL A 314 7.45 -22.63 39.43
N VAL A 315 8.76 -22.95 39.41
CA VAL A 315 9.45 -23.64 40.53
C VAL A 315 10.92 -23.16 40.63
N SER A 316 11.34 -23.09 41.89
CA SER A 316 12.51 -22.52 42.56
C SER A 316 13.92 -23.11 42.27
N GLN A 317 14.90 -22.20 42.41
CA GLN A 317 16.23 -22.31 43.07
C GLN A 317 17.34 -23.29 42.58
N ASN A 318 18.49 -22.63 42.31
CA ASN A 318 19.87 -22.91 42.76
C ASN A 318 20.90 -23.65 41.87
N GLN A 319 22.03 -22.92 41.71
CA GLN A 319 23.45 -23.30 41.54
C GLN A 319 24.11 -23.53 40.15
N ILE A 320 24.80 -22.48 39.68
CA ILE A 320 26.24 -22.37 39.30
C ILE A 320 26.88 -23.47 38.40
N ASN A 321 27.26 -23.14 37.13
CA ASN A 321 28.65 -22.89 36.66
C ASN A 321 28.80 -22.81 35.10
N VAL A 322 29.28 -21.65 34.63
CA VAL A 322 30.26 -21.29 33.56
C VAL A 322 30.49 -22.21 32.31
N HIS A 323 30.18 -21.72 31.09
CA HIS A 323 31.13 -21.33 30.00
C HIS A 323 30.46 -21.14 28.60
N SER A 324 30.68 -19.95 28.02
CA SER A 324 30.83 -19.55 26.59
C SER A 324 30.09 -20.27 25.43
N HIS A 325 29.23 -19.53 24.69
CA HIS A 325 29.51 -19.01 23.33
C HIS A 325 28.34 -18.17 22.75
N ILE A 326 28.70 -17.24 21.86
CA ILE A 326 28.04 -16.00 21.41
C ILE A 326 27.17 -16.17 20.16
N CYS A 327 25.94 -15.59 20.13
CA CYS A 327 25.37 -14.67 19.10
C CYS A 327 23.91 -14.24 19.46
N PRO A 328 23.36 -13.14 18.92
CA PRO A 328 22.81 -12.03 19.70
C PRO A 328 21.29 -12.06 19.84
N ARG A 329 20.81 -11.76 21.05
CA ARG A 329 19.41 -11.46 21.36
C ARG A 329 19.04 -10.03 20.95
N ALA A 330 17.75 -9.88 20.66
CA ALA A 330 17.02 -8.67 20.31
C ALA A 330 17.26 -7.48 21.27
N PRO A 331 17.09 -6.23 20.83
CA PRO A 331 17.06 -5.10 21.74
C PRO A 331 15.77 -5.16 22.60
N GLU A 332 15.94 -5.47 23.88
CA GLU A 332 14.98 -5.18 24.94
C GLU A 332 14.86 -3.66 25.11
N VAL A 333 13.62 -3.16 25.09
CA VAL A 333 13.30 -1.79 25.52
C VAL A 333 13.09 -1.85 27.03
N LEU A 334 14.14 -1.50 27.78
CA LEU A 334 14.04 -1.21 29.21
C LEU A 334 13.33 0.15 29.38
N PHE A 335 12.09 0.10 29.85
CA PHE A 335 11.48 1.21 30.57
C PHE A 335 12.00 1.16 32.01
N GLU A 336 13.02 1.97 32.33
CA GLU A 336 13.21 2.41 33.71
C GLU A 336 12.53 3.76 33.89
N SER A 337 11.47 3.73 34.68
CA SER A 337 10.91 4.90 35.34
C SER A 337 11.64 5.08 36.67
N ARG A 338 12.20 6.27 36.89
CA ARG A 338 12.33 6.81 38.23
C ARG A 338 11.71 8.19 38.27
N THR A 339 10.54 8.21 38.87
CA THR A 339 9.87 9.34 39.48
C THR A 339 10.72 9.92 40.61
N THR A 340 10.84 11.24 40.66
CA THR A 340 10.90 11.97 41.93
C THR A 340 9.87 13.07 41.88
N TYR A 341 8.87 12.92 42.76
CA TYR A 341 7.92 13.93 43.19
C TYR A 341 8.62 15.16 43.75
N PHE A 342 8.04 16.35 43.61
CA PHE A 342 7.73 17.25 44.74
C PHE A 342 6.77 18.37 44.31
N ASN A 343 5.70 18.54 45.09
CA ASN A 343 4.79 19.68 45.10
C ASN A 343 5.42 20.88 45.83
N GLY A 344 4.97 22.11 45.54
CA GLY A 344 5.00 23.21 46.52
C GLY A 344 5.36 24.61 46.00
N ILE A 345 4.33 25.39 45.67
CA ILE A 345 3.98 26.72 46.25
C ILE A 345 5.11 27.68 46.69
N ASN A 346 5.03 28.89 46.13
CA ASN A 346 5.36 30.25 46.62
C ASN A 346 6.79 30.82 46.70
N ASP A 347 6.81 32.07 46.21
CA ASP A 347 7.47 33.28 46.69
C ASP A 347 8.92 33.63 46.32
N ASP A 348 8.98 34.88 45.83
CA ASP A 348 9.97 35.92 46.02
C ASP A 348 11.08 36.23 44.99
N GLN A 349 11.15 37.55 44.82
CA GLN A 349 12.00 38.37 43.98
C GLN A 349 13.45 38.36 44.50
N ASP A 350 14.42 38.36 43.59
CA ASP A 350 15.39 39.47 43.44
C ASP A 350 16.59 39.07 42.56
N ARG A 351 16.77 39.86 41.48
CA ARG A 351 17.98 40.49 40.90
C ARG A 351 19.42 39.89 41.02
N PRO A 352 20.35 40.37 40.14
CA PRO A 352 21.26 39.54 39.34
C PRO A 352 22.74 39.70 39.73
N LEU A 353 23.64 38.87 39.18
CA LEU A 353 25.07 39.20 39.09
C LEU A 353 25.74 38.67 37.81
N SER A 354 26.35 39.62 37.11
CA SER A 354 27.27 39.49 35.98
C SER A 354 28.66 39.03 36.40
N ALA A 355 29.37 38.28 35.54
CA ALA A 355 30.83 38.37 35.46
C ALA A 355 31.33 38.08 34.03
N ARG A 356 31.91 39.11 33.43
CA ARG A 356 32.77 39.10 32.23
C ARG A 356 34.06 38.34 32.53
N VAL A 357 34.71 37.76 31.50
CA VAL A 357 36.09 38.11 31.06
C VAL A 357 36.33 37.49 29.66
N SER A 358 36.55 38.37 28.68
CA SER A 358 37.20 38.19 27.38
C SER A 358 38.74 38.15 27.60
N SER A 359 39.65 37.65 26.76
CA SER A 359 39.80 37.80 25.31
C SER A 359 41.11 37.13 24.86
N ALA A 360 41.07 36.54 23.66
CA ALA A 360 42.03 36.70 22.55
C ALA A 360 43.53 36.34 22.70
N SER A 361 43.96 35.45 21.81
CA SER A 361 45.11 35.57 20.87
C SER A 361 44.96 34.36 19.91
N ILE A 362 44.96 34.42 18.58
CA ILE A 362 45.77 35.18 17.63
C ILE A 362 44.97 35.33 16.31
N THR A 363 44.89 36.56 15.81
CA THR A 363 44.49 36.91 14.43
C THR A 363 45.75 37.31 13.66
N ARG A 364 45.93 36.84 12.42
CA ARG A 364 46.47 37.61 11.27
C ARG A 364 46.81 36.70 10.08
N GLN A 365 45.98 36.71 9.04
CA GLN A 365 46.29 37.29 7.72
C GLN A 365 45.21 36.86 6.71
N LEU A 366 44.25 37.76 6.50
CA LEU A 366 43.53 37.92 5.26
C LEU A 366 43.84 39.33 4.78
N SER A 367 44.35 39.48 3.57
CA SER A 367 44.10 40.68 2.78
C SER A 367 44.32 40.42 1.29
N ASN A 368 43.23 40.66 0.55
CA ASN A 368 43.17 41.16 -0.82
C ASN A 368 43.46 40.18 -1.96
N VAL A 369 42.39 39.64 -2.57
CA VAL A 369 42.12 39.86 -4.01
C VAL A 369 40.60 39.85 -4.24
N THR A 370 40.06 40.99 -4.64
CA THR A 370 38.78 41.16 -5.35
C THR A 370 38.89 40.49 -6.73
N LEU A 371 38.01 39.54 -7.06
CA LEU A 371 37.95 38.96 -8.42
C LEU A 371 36.61 39.24 -9.08
N ASN A 372 36.73 39.92 -10.22
CA ASN A 372 35.71 40.40 -11.14
C ASN A 372 34.82 39.28 -11.73
N ASP A 373 33.57 39.66 -11.97
CA ASP A 373 32.44 38.87 -12.46
C ASP A 373 32.46 38.54 -13.98
N SER A 374 33.64 38.37 -14.59
CA SER A 374 33.76 38.16 -16.04
C SER A 374 34.54 36.93 -16.50
N LYS A 375 34.79 35.95 -15.60
CA LYS A 375 35.47 34.68 -15.95
C LYS A 375 34.72 33.38 -15.61
N LEU A 376 33.47 33.45 -15.14
CA LEU A 376 32.65 32.24 -14.88
C LEU A 376 31.94 31.69 -16.13
N SER A 377 32.00 32.39 -17.27
CA SER A 377 31.39 31.96 -18.54
C SER A 377 32.29 31.10 -19.42
N SER A 378 33.57 30.89 -19.06
CA SER A 378 34.52 30.12 -19.90
C SER A 378 34.93 28.74 -19.36
N ILE A 379 34.39 28.28 -18.22
CA ILE A 379 34.67 26.94 -17.66
C ILE A 379 33.54 25.91 -17.95
N VAL A 380 32.49 26.31 -18.68
CA VAL A 380 31.33 25.42 -18.97
C VAL A 380 31.56 24.45 -20.13
N ASN A 381 32.62 24.58 -20.92
CA ASN A 381 32.85 23.72 -22.09
C ASN A 381 34.21 23.00 -22.05
N SER A 382 34.29 21.89 -21.31
CA SER A 382 35.34 20.89 -21.49
C SER A 382 34.81 19.50 -21.10
N PRO A 383 34.78 18.50 -21.99
CA PRO A 383 34.38 17.15 -21.63
C PRO A 383 35.50 16.50 -20.81
N LEU A 384 35.30 16.35 -19.50
CA LEU A 384 36.20 15.59 -18.63
C LEU A 384 36.12 14.10 -19.01
N HIS A 385 37.05 13.63 -19.84
CA HIS A 385 37.35 12.21 -20.01
C HIS A 385 37.99 11.67 -18.72
N ILE A 386 37.15 11.16 -17.80
CA ILE A 386 37.62 10.42 -16.63
C ILE A 386 37.99 9.01 -17.09
N ARG A 387 39.29 8.72 -17.20
CA ARG A 387 39.79 7.36 -17.38
C ARG A 387 39.54 6.54 -16.12
N TYR A 388 38.67 5.54 -16.21
CA TYR A 388 38.45 4.55 -15.16
C TYR A 388 39.70 3.65 -15.02
N ARG A 389 40.31 3.63 -13.82
CA ARG A 389 41.13 2.48 -13.40
C ARG A 389 40.18 1.39 -12.87
N PRO A 390 40.31 0.12 -13.29
CA PRO A 390 39.49 -0.96 -12.75
C PRO A 390 39.83 -1.19 -11.27
N ILE A 391 38.82 -1.25 -10.42
CA ILE A 391 38.92 -1.74 -9.06
C ILE A 391 38.87 -3.28 -9.14
N ASP A 392 39.84 -3.95 -8.54
CA ASP A 392 39.88 -5.41 -8.41
C ASP A 392 38.76 -5.87 -7.44
N LEU A 393 37.89 -6.74 -7.95
CA LEU A 393 36.68 -7.23 -7.27
C LEU A 393 36.76 -8.75 -7.01
N SER A 394 37.96 -9.33 -7.05
CA SER A 394 38.19 -10.76 -6.80
C SER A 394 37.81 -11.23 -5.39
N SER A 395 37.53 -10.34 -4.43
CA SER A 395 37.34 -10.69 -3.02
C SER A 395 35.90 -10.66 -2.47
N ILE A 396 34.86 -10.37 -3.26
CA ILE A 396 33.49 -10.23 -2.72
C ILE A 396 32.45 -10.98 -3.57
N LEU A 397 32.50 -12.31 -3.58
CA LEU A 397 31.33 -13.19 -3.77
C LEU A 397 31.66 -14.60 -3.23
N PRO A 398 30.90 -15.17 -2.27
CA PRO A 398 30.97 -16.60 -2.01
C PRO A 398 30.32 -17.34 -3.18
N ILE A 399 31.16 -18.03 -3.95
CA ILE A 399 30.77 -18.87 -5.09
C ILE A 399 30.01 -20.09 -4.53
N LYS A 400 28.73 -20.23 -4.89
CA LYS A 400 28.09 -21.55 -4.95
C LYS A 400 28.27 -22.06 -6.38
N ASP A 401 29.02 -23.14 -6.49
CA ASP A 401 29.36 -23.86 -7.72
C ASP A 401 28.13 -24.08 -8.62
N ASN A 402 28.04 -23.28 -9.68
CA ASN A 402 27.40 -23.70 -10.91
C ASN A 402 28.51 -23.87 -11.93
N LYS A 403 28.85 -25.13 -12.22
CA LYS A 403 29.79 -25.54 -13.27
C LYS A 403 29.48 -24.78 -14.57
N MET A 404 30.30 -23.79 -14.91
CA MET A 404 30.34 -23.23 -16.25
C MET A 404 30.82 -24.34 -17.20
N ARG A 405 29.96 -24.79 -18.10
CA ARG A 405 30.40 -25.52 -19.29
C ARG A 405 31.10 -24.52 -20.21
N ILE A 406 32.42 -24.46 -20.12
CA ILE A 406 33.26 -23.82 -21.13
C ILE A 406 33.21 -24.73 -22.36
N TYR A 407 32.53 -24.30 -23.42
CA TYR A 407 32.73 -24.91 -24.73
C TYR A 407 34.12 -24.47 -25.20
N ALA A 408 35.10 -25.36 -25.07
CA ALA A 408 36.37 -25.21 -25.78
C ALA A 408 36.06 -25.26 -27.28
N SER A 409 36.30 -24.14 -27.97
CA SER A 409 36.11 -24.02 -29.41
C SER A 409 37.14 -24.89 -30.13
N LEU A 410 36.66 -25.98 -30.74
CA LEU A 410 37.36 -26.73 -31.79
C LEU A 410 37.00 -26.12 -33.15
N THR A 411 37.57 -24.96 -33.50
CA THR A 411 37.69 -24.54 -34.90
C THR A 411 38.90 -23.63 -35.09
N ASN A 412 39.92 -24.19 -35.75
CA ASN A 412 41.12 -23.49 -36.19
C ASN A 412 40.86 -22.84 -37.56
N SER A 413 39.96 -21.85 -37.60
CA SER A 413 39.79 -20.95 -38.75
C SER A 413 39.77 -19.51 -38.25
N LYS A 414 40.44 -18.59 -38.96
CA LYS A 414 40.35 -17.14 -38.74
C LYS A 414 38.91 -16.69 -39.09
N GLN A 415 37.93 -17.04 -38.27
CA GLN A 415 36.59 -16.47 -38.37
C GLN A 415 36.67 -15.02 -37.90
N ILE A 416 36.42 -14.09 -38.82
CA ILE A 416 36.31 -12.67 -38.52
C ILE A 416 35.09 -12.51 -37.61
N ASP A 417 35.31 -12.00 -36.40
CA ASP A 417 34.23 -11.61 -35.50
C ASP A 417 33.60 -10.31 -35.99
N TYR A 418 32.62 -10.43 -36.87
CA TYR A 418 31.88 -9.30 -37.42
C TYR A 418 31.17 -8.48 -36.34
N PHE A 419 30.84 -9.06 -35.18
CA PHE A 419 30.21 -8.32 -34.09
C PHE A 419 31.20 -7.32 -33.46
N ASN A 420 32.47 -7.71 -33.33
CA ASN A 420 33.52 -6.81 -32.86
C ASN A 420 33.81 -5.66 -33.85
N SER A 421 33.44 -5.80 -35.13
CA SER A 421 33.59 -4.72 -36.13
C SER A 421 32.48 -3.66 -36.09
N LEU A 422 31.38 -3.89 -35.37
CA LEU A 422 30.31 -2.90 -35.21
C LEU A 422 30.80 -1.69 -34.41
N SER A 423 30.26 -0.49 -34.67
CA SER A 423 30.54 0.69 -33.85
C SER A 423 29.81 0.61 -32.49
N ASP A 424 30.26 1.40 -31.51
CA ASP A 424 29.67 1.43 -30.17
C ASP A 424 28.20 1.90 -30.22
N GLU A 425 27.84 2.81 -31.12
CA GLU A 425 26.48 3.33 -31.32
C GLU A 425 25.52 2.25 -31.84
N LEU A 426 25.99 1.41 -32.75
CA LEU A 426 25.21 0.28 -33.26
C LEU A 426 24.99 -0.76 -32.16
N ILE A 427 26.02 -1.07 -31.38
CA ILE A 427 25.91 -1.98 -30.23
C ILE A 427 24.96 -1.39 -29.18
N LEU A 428 25.06 -0.10 -28.85
CA LEU A 428 24.12 0.56 -27.94
C LEU A 428 22.68 0.53 -28.47
N THR A 429 22.50 0.65 -29.78
CA THR A 429 21.18 0.52 -30.43
C THR A 429 20.61 -0.88 -30.24
N ILE A 430 21.44 -1.93 -30.35
CA ILE A 430 21.08 -3.32 -30.07
C ILE A 430 20.75 -3.50 -28.58
N LEU A 431 21.65 -3.07 -27.69
CA LEU A 431 21.51 -3.19 -26.24
C LEU A 431 20.25 -2.47 -25.73
N ARG A 432 19.83 -1.39 -26.37
CA ARG A 432 18.59 -0.65 -26.03
C ARG A 432 17.32 -1.51 -26.12
N TYR A 433 17.32 -2.61 -26.88
CA TYR A 433 16.18 -3.53 -26.97
C TYR A 433 16.22 -4.64 -25.92
N LEU A 434 17.31 -4.77 -25.16
CA LEU A 434 17.47 -5.82 -24.17
C LEU A 434 16.87 -5.44 -22.80
N PRO A 435 16.27 -6.40 -22.08
CA PRO A 435 15.90 -6.22 -20.67
C PRO A 435 17.10 -5.93 -19.77
N ARG A 436 16.89 -5.29 -18.62
CA ARG A 436 17.97 -4.95 -17.67
C ARG A 436 18.77 -6.14 -17.18
N ALA A 437 18.10 -7.27 -16.92
CA ALA A 437 18.75 -8.51 -16.54
C ALA A 437 19.72 -9.01 -17.63
N SER A 438 19.31 -8.91 -18.90
CA SER A 438 20.16 -9.27 -20.03
C SER A 438 21.34 -8.31 -20.17
N LEU A 439 21.16 -7.01 -19.95
CA LEU A 439 22.28 -6.06 -19.93
C LEU A 439 23.30 -6.40 -18.84
N ALA A 440 22.83 -6.83 -17.66
CA ALA A 440 23.70 -7.27 -16.58
C ALA A 440 24.50 -8.53 -16.96
N SER A 441 23.88 -9.50 -17.65
CA SER A 441 24.59 -10.67 -18.18
C SER A 441 25.58 -10.29 -19.28
N MET A 442 25.20 -9.40 -20.21
CA MET A 442 26.07 -8.93 -21.28
C MET A 442 27.31 -8.21 -20.76
N ALA A 443 27.19 -7.53 -19.61
CA ALA A 443 28.31 -6.89 -18.94
C ALA A 443 29.40 -7.87 -18.46
N GLN A 444 29.10 -9.17 -18.38
CA GLN A 444 30.04 -10.20 -17.96
C GLN A 444 30.80 -10.84 -19.13
N VAL A 445 30.43 -10.51 -20.37
CA VAL A 445 30.98 -11.16 -21.58
C VAL A 445 32.38 -10.63 -21.91
N CYS A 446 32.53 -9.31 -22.06
CA CYS A 446 33.82 -8.69 -22.38
C CYS A 446 33.92 -7.26 -21.83
N ARG A 447 35.13 -6.69 -21.77
CA ARG A 447 35.36 -5.33 -21.25
C ARG A 447 34.62 -4.25 -22.04
N ARG A 448 34.52 -4.40 -23.37
CA ARG A 448 33.81 -3.46 -24.25
C ARG A 448 32.30 -3.46 -23.96
N LEU A 449 31.68 -4.63 -23.95
CA LEU A 449 30.26 -4.78 -23.59
C LEU A 449 29.98 -4.36 -22.15
N ARG A 450 30.91 -4.61 -21.21
CA ARG A 450 30.83 -4.07 -19.86
C ARG A 450 30.81 -2.55 -19.84
N SER A 451 31.63 -1.88 -20.65
CA SER A 451 31.58 -0.42 -20.77
C SER A 451 30.24 0.07 -21.35
N LEU A 452 29.82 -0.53 -22.47
CA LEU A 452 28.62 -0.11 -23.20
C LEU A 452 27.32 -0.38 -22.44
N THR A 453 27.23 -1.49 -21.72
CA THR A 453 26.04 -1.81 -20.89
C THR A 453 25.85 -0.85 -19.72
N TYR A 454 26.87 -0.06 -19.34
CA TYR A 454 26.80 0.96 -18.30
C TYR A 454 26.55 2.36 -18.87
N ASP A 455 26.44 2.49 -20.19
CA ASP A 455 26.24 3.77 -20.87
C ASP A 455 24.94 4.48 -20.39
N PRO A 456 24.98 5.78 -20.05
CA PRO A 456 23.82 6.51 -19.54
C PRO A 456 22.58 6.49 -20.44
N SER A 457 22.75 6.38 -21.77
CA SER A 457 21.64 6.30 -22.72
C SER A 457 20.73 5.09 -22.44
N LEU A 458 21.32 4.01 -21.92
CA LEU A 458 20.57 2.83 -21.50
C LEU A 458 19.83 3.10 -20.19
N TRP A 459 20.41 3.79 -19.21
CA TRP A 459 19.89 3.88 -17.83
C TRP A 459 19.04 5.13 -17.52
N CYS A 460 18.76 5.95 -18.52
CA CYS A 460 17.92 7.15 -18.39
C CYS A 460 16.54 6.88 -17.76
N ARG A 461 15.92 5.73 -18.08
CA ARG A 461 14.55 5.34 -17.68
C ARG A 461 14.56 3.97 -17.02
N VAL A 462 14.31 3.91 -15.72
CA VAL A 462 14.44 2.69 -14.92
C VAL A 462 13.17 2.43 -14.12
N ASP A 463 12.70 1.19 -14.15
CA ASP A 463 11.63 0.68 -13.31
C ASP A 463 12.18 -0.38 -12.35
N MET A 464 12.20 -0.06 -11.05
CA MET A 464 12.59 -0.94 -9.96
C MET A 464 11.40 -1.29 -9.05
N SER A 465 10.17 -1.14 -9.54
CA SER A 465 8.95 -1.38 -8.76
C SER A 465 8.91 -2.79 -8.19
N ARG A 466 8.42 -2.93 -6.95
CA ARG A 466 8.21 -4.23 -6.27
C ARG A 466 9.48 -5.07 -6.10
N LYS A 467 10.63 -4.39 -6.02
CA LYS A 467 11.92 -5.02 -5.74
C LYS A 467 12.31 -4.80 -4.28
N HIS A 468 13.16 -5.68 -3.79
CA HIS A 468 13.87 -5.51 -2.53
C HIS A 468 15.34 -5.30 -2.89
N ILE A 469 15.88 -4.12 -2.58
CA ILE A 469 17.22 -3.70 -3.00
C ILE A 469 17.97 -3.10 -1.82
N GLU A 470 19.28 -3.20 -1.81
CA GLU A 470 20.12 -2.38 -0.94
C GLU A 470 20.29 -0.96 -1.49
N SER A 471 20.53 0.00 -0.60
CA SER A 471 20.78 1.41 -0.93
C SER A 471 22.01 1.59 -1.83
N CYS A 472 22.97 0.65 -1.77
CA CYS A 472 24.14 0.62 -2.66
C CYS A 472 23.75 0.38 -4.13
N TYR A 473 22.77 -0.48 -4.40
CA TYR A 473 22.26 -0.70 -5.76
C TYR A 473 21.48 0.50 -6.27
N LEU A 474 20.71 1.16 -5.40
CA LEU A 474 20.06 2.42 -5.75
C LEU A 474 21.10 3.46 -6.15
N ARG A 475 22.16 3.65 -5.36
CA ARG A 475 23.30 4.52 -5.73
C ARG A 475 23.85 4.15 -7.11
N ASP A 476 24.15 2.89 -7.35
CA ASP A 476 24.80 2.44 -8.57
C ASP A 476 23.91 2.60 -9.81
N VAL A 477 22.58 2.53 -9.67
CA VAL A 477 21.64 2.88 -10.74
C VAL A 477 21.67 4.38 -11.03
N LEU A 478 21.61 5.19 -9.99
CA LEU A 478 21.58 6.64 -10.13
C LEU A 478 22.89 7.20 -10.71
N LEU A 479 24.03 6.63 -10.35
CA LEU A 479 25.36 6.98 -10.91
C LEU A 479 25.44 6.74 -12.42
N ARG A 480 24.57 5.90 -13.00
CA ARG A 480 24.46 5.69 -14.45
C ARG A 480 23.65 6.78 -15.15
N GLY A 481 23.28 7.85 -14.46
CA GLY A 481 22.58 8.99 -15.05
C GLY A 481 21.09 8.78 -15.24
N THR A 482 20.44 8.05 -14.33
CA THR A 482 18.97 7.89 -14.34
C THR A 482 18.27 9.24 -14.19
N ILE A 483 17.27 9.47 -15.05
CA ILE A 483 16.45 10.70 -15.09
C ILE A 483 15.04 10.40 -14.59
N ILE A 484 14.49 9.24 -14.99
CA ILE A 484 13.14 8.79 -14.64
C ILE A 484 13.28 7.46 -13.90
N LEU A 485 12.90 7.47 -12.62
CA LEU A 485 13.01 6.31 -11.73
C LEU A 485 11.66 5.98 -11.11
N LYS A 486 11.17 4.78 -11.40
CA LYS A 486 9.97 4.22 -10.78
C LYS A 486 10.36 3.19 -9.73
N MET A 487 9.87 3.38 -8.50
CA MET A 487 10.14 2.54 -7.33
C MET A 487 8.85 2.25 -6.55
N TYR A 488 7.75 2.05 -7.29
CA TYR A 488 6.45 1.73 -6.70
C TYR A 488 6.54 0.43 -5.91
N GLN A 489 6.14 0.45 -4.62
CA GLN A 489 6.21 -0.71 -3.72
C GLN A 489 7.60 -1.33 -3.58
N THR A 490 8.66 -0.54 -3.71
CA THR A 490 10.05 -1.01 -3.56
C THR A 490 10.50 -0.93 -2.11
N THR A 491 11.18 -1.95 -1.61
CA THR A 491 11.86 -1.92 -0.30
C THR A 491 13.34 -1.63 -0.51
N VAL A 492 13.85 -0.60 0.16
CA VAL A 492 15.27 -0.24 0.17
C VAL A 492 15.85 -0.54 1.55
N PHE A 493 16.83 -1.44 1.60
CA PHE A 493 17.60 -1.75 2.79
C PHE A 493 18.85 -0.87 2.90
N GLY A 494 19.25 -0.54 4.11
CA GLY A 494 20.40 0.32 4.39
C GLY A 494 20.00 1.77 4.69
N ASN A 495 20.94 2.53 5.25
CA ASN A 495 20.68 3.86 5.82
C ASN A 495 21.18 5.02 4.95
N SER A 496 21.97 4.75 3.91
CA SER A 496 22.48 5.81 3.05
C SER A 496 22.81 5.30 1.66
N ILE A 497 22.56 6.13 0.64
CA ILE A 497 23.07 5.90 -0.71
C ILE A 497 24.54 6.31 -0.86
N TYR A 498 25.11 7.05 0.10
CA TYR A 498 26.52 7.44 0.07
C TYR A 498 27.42 6.34 0.65
N SER A 499 28.65 6.25 0.13
CA SER A 499 29.70 5.42 0.71
C SER A 499 30.54 6.27 1.66
N PRO A 500 31.07 5.74 2.78
CA PRO A 500 31.86 6.50 3.76
C PRO A 500 33.04 7.29 3.15
N ASN A 501 33.58 6.83 2.01
CA ASN A 501 34.80 7.34 1.40
C ASN A 501 34.59 8.07 0.06
N ARG A 502 33.37 8.53 -0.27
CA ARG A 502 33.11 9.24 -1.53
C ARG A 502 32.57 10.65 -1.31
N ASN A 503 33.04 11.59 -2.13
CA ASN A 503 32.48 12.94 -2.23
C ASN A 503 30.99 12.89 -2.57
N THR A 504 30.24 13.86 -2.04
CA THR A 504 28.85 14.12 -2.40
C THR A 504 28.73 14.35 -3.90
N TRP A 505 27.78 13.67 -4.53
CA TRP A 505 27.47 13.81 -5.96
C TRP A 505 25.98 14.11 -6.12
N PHE A 506 25.62 14.75 -7.21
CA PHE A 506 24.24 15.08 -7.53
C PHE A 506 23.69 14.17 -8.64
N THR A 507 22.46 13.70 -8.44
CA THR A 507 21.79 12.84 -9.40
C THR A 507 21.22 13.64 -10.57
N LYS A 508 21.00 12.97 -11.70
CA LYS A 508 20.27 13.54 -12.85
C LYS A 508 18.75 13.34 -12.74
N LEU A 509 18.25 12.86 -11.60
CA LEU A 509 16.83 12.55 -11.44
C LEU A 509 15.96 13.79 -11.61
N GLN A 510 14.91 13.62 -12.39
CA GLN A 510 13.85 14.62 -12.58
C GLN A 510 12.48 14.06 -12.22
N PHE A 511 12.26 12.76 -12.37
CA PHE A 511 10.97 12.10 -12.10
C PHE A 511 11.21 10.90 -11.19
N LEU A 512 10.62 10.93 -9.99
CA LEU A 512 10.81 9.89 -8.98
C LEU A 512 9.48 9.47 -8.37
N ASP A 513 9.13 8.19 -8.54
CA ASP A 513 7.96 7.58 -7.92
C ASP A 513 8.39 6.62 -6.80
N LEU A 514 8.21 7.04 -5.53
CA LEU A 514 8.41 6.21 -4.33
C LEU A 514 7.07 5.81 -3.68
N THR A 515 5.98 5.81 -4.44
CA THR A 515 4.66 5.47 -3.91
C THR A 515 4.64 4.08 -3.28
N LEU A 516 4.21 4.00 -2.02
CA LEU A 516 4.17 2.75 -1.23
C LEU A 516 5.55 2.08 -1.04
N ALA A 517 6.65 2.82 -1.21
CA ALA A 517 7.98 2.30 -0.95
C ALA A 517 8.23 2.14 0.56
N THR A 518 9.19 1.29 0.91
CA THR A 518 9.72 1.18 2.27
C THR A 518 11.18 1.59 2.25
N ILE A 519 11.50 2.75 2.82
CA ILE A 519 12.84 3.33 2.88
C ILE A 519 13.03 3.97 4.25
N SER A 520 14.21 3.81 4.85
CA SER A 520 14.53 4.45 6.14
C SER A 520 14.61 5.98 5.97
N SER A 521 14.35 6.73 7.04
CA SER A 521 14.40 8.20 7.01
C SER A 521 15.79 8.71 6.60
N ASP A 522 16.85 8.11 7.12
CA ASP A 522 18.24 8.44 6.75
C ASP A 522 18.53 8.17 5.27
N CYS A 523 18.05 7.03 4.74
CA CYS A 523 18.28 6.69 3.34
C CYS A 523 17.51 7.65 2.43
N LEU A 524 16.27 8.00 2.80
CA LEU A 524 15.47 8.99 2.08
C LEU A 524 16.14 10.38 2.13
N LEU A 525 16.63 10.81 3.29
CA LEU A 525 17.35 12.07 3.45
C LEU A 525 18.62 12.09 2.58
N SER A 526 19.39 11.01 2.55
CA SER A 526 20.58 10.88 1.70
C SER A 526 20.23 10.97 0.20
N LEU A 527 19.10 10.37 -0.21
CA LEU A 527 18.60 10.43 -1.58
C LEU A 527 18.13 11.85 -1.95
N MET A 528 17.37 12.50 -1.07
CA MET A 528 16.91 13.88 -1.29
C MET A 528 18.08 14.86 -1.31
N SER A 529 19.12 14.62 -0.50
CA SER A 529 20.35 15.44 -0.50
C SER A 529 21.09 15.39 -1.85
N ALA A 530 21.04 14.24 -2.54
CA ALA A 530 21.64 14.06 -3.85
C ALA A 530 20.79 14.66 -5.00
N CYS A 531 19.52 14.99 -4.76
CA CYS A 531 18.59 15.45 -5.79
C CYS A 531 18.52 16.98 -5.85
N ARG A 532 18.86 17.56 -7.01
CA ARG A 532 18.82 19.03 -7.27
C ARG A 532 18.04 19.43 -8.52
N SER A 533 17.44 18.47 -9.21
CA SER A 533 16.75 18.69 -10.48
C SER A 533 15.38 18.01 -10.56
N LEU A 534 14.81 17.63 -9.41
CA LEU A 534 13.48 17.01 -9.38
C LEU A 534 12.43 17.96 -9.94
N ARG A 535 11.55 17.41 -10.78
CA ARG A 535 10.40 18.08 -11.37
C ARG A 535 9.10 17.48 -10.85
N LYS A 536 9.03 16.14 -10.76
CA LYS A 536 7.86 15.43 -10.23
C LYS A 536 8.28 14.34 -9.25
N LEU A 537 7.67 14.39 -8.08
CA LEU A 537 8.00 13.50 -6.97
C LEU A 537 6.72 12.96 -6.31
N SER A 538 6.72 11.67 -6.01
CA SER A 538 5.75 11.06 -5.12
C SER A 538 6.47 10.38 -3.96
N LEU A 539 6.12 10.78 -2.74
CA LEU A 539 6.60 10.22 -1.48
C LEU A 539 5.47 9.52 -0.71
N GLU A 540 4.34 9.26 -1.37
CA GLU A 540 3.13 8.71 -0.75
C GLU A 540 3.42 7.56 0.23
N THR A 541 2.83 7.66 1.43
CA THR A 541 2.99 6.80 2.62
C THR A 541 4.31 6.86 3.39
N LEU A 542 5.29 7.66 2.96
CA LEU A 542 6.58 7.70 3.63
C LEU A 542 6.58 8.60 4.88
N PRO A 543 7.33 8.23 5.93
CA PRO A 543 7.58 9.12 7.07
C PRO A 543 8.56 10.22 6.66
N LEU A 544 8.17 11.47 6.90
CA LEU A 544 8.93 12.67 6.57
C LEU A 544 9.36 13.41 7.84
N ASN A 545 10.23 14.40 7.67
CA ASN A 545 10.68 15.31 8.72
C ASN A 545 11.19 16.63 8.10
N LEU A 546 11.52 17.59 8.96
CA LEU A 546 12.02 18.91 8.57
C LEU A 546 13.24 18.83 7.64
N SER A 547 14.25 18.02 7.99
CA SER A 547 15.49 17.91 7.20
C SER A 547 15.23 17.39 5.78
N ILE A 548 14.26 16.50 5.58
CA ILE A 548 13.85 16.05 4.24
C ILE A 548 13.23 17.22 3.46
N PHE A 549 12.35 18.01 4.07
CA PHE A 549 11.75 19.19 3.43
C PHE A 549 12.79 20.24 3.05
N GLU A 550 13.79 20.50 3.90
CA GLU A 550 14.91 21.39 3.58
C GLU A 550 15.66 20.92 2.33
N LYS A 551 15.87 19.62 2.14
CA LYS A 551 16.52 19.09 0.92
C LYS A 551 15.59 19.13 -0.28
N LEU A 552 14.29 18.89 -0.10
CA LEU A 552 13.30 19.00 -1.18
C LEU A 552 13.23 20.43 -1.73
N ALA A 553 13.25 21.44 -0.86
CA ALA A 553 13.17 22.85 -1.22
C ALA A 553 14.31 23.33 -2.14
N LEU A 554 15.45 22.62 -2.15
CA LEU A 554 16.58 22.92 -3.05
C LEU A 554 16.29 22.59 -4.53
N ASN A 555 15.17 21.94 -4.84
CA ASN A 555 14.77 21.60 -6.20
C ASN A 555 13.90 22.72 -6.80
N SER A 556 14.53 23.74 -7.37
CA SER A 556 13.86 24.94 -7.93
C SER A 556 12.88 24.67 -9.07
N HIS A 557 12.93 23.49 -9.69
CA HIS A 557 12.04 23.11 -10.80
C HIS A 557 10.95 22.10 -10.42
N LEU A 558 10.79 21.80 -9.13
CA LEU A 558 9.78 20.86 -8.64
C LEU A 558 8.38 21.48 -8.79
N ASP A 559 7.59 20.96 -9.71
CA ASP A 559 6.23 21.45 -10.02
C ASP A 559 5.13 20.53 -9.50
N THR A 560 5.44 19.26 -9.23
CA THR A 560 4.49 18.21 -8.87
C THR A 560 4.97 17.46 -7.65
N LEU A 561 4.17 17.45 -6.59
CA LEU A 561 4.50 16.79 -5.34
C LEU A 561 3.28 16.03 -4.78
N ASN A 562 3.43 14.71 -4.65
CA ASN A 562 2.45 13.86 -4.00
C ASN A 562 2.95 13.40 -2.63
N LEU A 563 2.27 13.84 -1.57
CA LEU A 563 2.52 13.52 -0.17
C LEU A 563 1.36 12.75 0.47
N THR A 564 0.48 12.15 -0.35
CA THR A 564 -0.69 11.42 0.15
C THR A 564 -0.28 10.42 1.25
N MET A 565 -1.00 10.40 2.37
CA MET A 565 -0.77 9.47 3.48
C MET A 565 0.62 9.53 4.12
N CYS A 566 1.42 10.58 3.87
CA CYS A 566 2.66 10.80 4.58
C CYS A 566 2.42 11.19 6.05
N THR A 567 3.40 10.88 6.89
CA THR A 567 3.42 11.21 8.33
C THR A 567 4.64 12.07 8.68
N GLY A 568 4.65 12.71 9.86
CA GLY A 568 5.80 13.51 10.32
C GLY A 568 5.94 14.87 9.64
N ILE A 569 4.85 15.41 9.08
CA ILE A 569 4.79 16.76 8.52
C ILE A 569 4.26 17.70 9.60
N ASP A 570 5.14 18.53 10.16
CA ASP A 570 4.81 19.54 11.17
C ASP A 570 4.68 20.96 10.55
N LEU A 571 4.50 21.96 11.40
CA LEU A 571 4.29 23.35 10.98
C LEU A 571 5.52 23.93 10.27
N ASP A 572 6.73 23.55 10.68
CA ASP A 572 7.97 23.99 10.05
C ASP A 572 8.11 23.38 8.65
N CYS A 573 7.75 22.10 8.49
CA CYS A 573 7.65 21.46 7.17
C CYS A 573 6.63 22.20 6.27
N CYS A 574 5.46 22.55 6.81
CA CYS A 574 4.45 23.35 6.10
C CYS A 574 4.97 24.73 5.72
N SER A 575 5.74 25.38 6.59
CA SER A 575 6.40 26.65 6.32
C SER A 575 7.36 26.55 5.14
N ILE A 576 8.23 25.53 5.09
CA ILE A 576 9.11 25.31 3.94
C ILE A 576 8.29 25.04 2.67
N LEU A 577 7.27 24.18 2.75
CA LEU A 577 6.40 23.83 1.63
C LEU A 577 5.78 25.06 0.96
N THR A 578 5.24 25.99 1.75
CA THR A 578 4.55 27.17 1.21
C THR A 578 5.48 28.36 0.97
N SER A 579 6.57 28.51 1.74
CA SER A 579 7.48 29.65 1.64
C SER A 579 8.63 29.45 0.64
N GLN A 580 9.14 28.24 0.44
CA GLN A 580 10.33 28.00 -0.39
C GLN A 580 10.02 27.30 -1.72
N MET A 581 9.01 26.43 -1.77
CA MET A 581 8.68 25.61 -2.96
C MET A 581 7.74 26.33 -3.93
N LYS A 582 8.14 27.54 -4.37
CA LYS A 582 7.26 28.48 -5.11
C LYS A 582 6.81 28.04 -6.51
N HIS A 583 7.50 27.07 -7.11
CA HIS A 583 7.16 26.57 -8.45
C HIS A 583 6.16 25.40 -8.44
N LEU A 584 5.70 24.94 -7.27
CA LEU A 584 4.68 23.90 -7.18
C LEU A 584 3.38 24.35 -7.84
N ARG A 585 2.85 23.47 -8.70
CA ARG A 585 1.57 23.62 -9.41
C ARG A 585 0.59 22.51 -9.04
N TYR A 586 1.09 21.30 -8.78
CA TYR A 586 0.29 20.12 -8.48
C TYR A 586 0.69 19.58 -7.11
N LEU A 587 -0.21 19.68 -6.13
CA LEU A 587 0.07 19.28 -4.75
C LEU A 587 -1.01 18.32 -4.24
N ASN A 588 -0.60 17.18 -3.72
CA ASN A 588 -1.51 16.24 -3.08
C ASN A 588 -1.09 16.00 -1.62
N LEU A 589 -1.94 16.44 -0.70
CA LEU A 589 -1.77 16.32 0.75
C LEU A 589 -2.85 15.41 1.37
N GLY A 590 -3.60 14.68 0.55
CA GLY A 590 -4.73 13.88 1.01
C GLY A 590 -4.33 12.85 2.07
N TRP A 591 -5.19 12.68 3.07
CA TRP A 591 -5.03 11.67 4.13
C TRP A 591 -3.70 11.72 4.88
N THR A 592 -3.02 12.87 4.90
CA THR A 592 -1.84 13.09 5.73
C THR A 592 -2.23 13.28 7.20
N GLN A 593 -1.30 13.04 8.13
CA GLN A 593 -1.52 13.27 9.56
C GLN A 593 -1.19 14.72 9.97
N LEU A 594 -1.62 15.70 9.18
CA LEU A 594 -1.46 17.12 9.55
C LEU A 594 -2.35 17.45 10.74
N SER A 595 -1.85 18.27 11.67
CA SER A 595 -2.68 18.91 12.67
C SER A 595 -3.57 19.98 12.05
N ASP A 596 -4.66 20.33 12.73
CA ASP A 596 -5.56 21.40 12.27
C ASP A 596 -4.82 22.73 12.08
N GLN A 597 -3.87 23.04 12.98
CA GLN A 597 -2.99 24.20 12.85
C GLN A 597 -2.18 24.18 11.55
N CYS A 598 -1.63 23.03 11.15
CA CYS A 598 -0.92 22.88 9.89
C CYS A 598 -1.84 23.09 8.68
N VAL A 599 -3.06 22.52 8.70
CA VAL A 599 -4.05 22.70 7.63
C VAL A 599 -4.42 24.18 7.47
N HIS A 600 -4.75 24.85 8.57
CA HIS A 600 -5.06 26.28 8.60
C HIS A 600 -3.88 27.12 8.06
N TYR A 601 -2.66 26.80 8.50
CA TYR A 601 -1.45 27.49 8.05
C TYR A 601 -1.22 27.32 6.54
N ILE A 602 -1.38 26.10 6.01
CA ILE A 602 -1.26 25.84 4.57
C ILE A 602 -2.30 26.66 3.82
N CYS A 603 -3.58 26.60 4.19
CA CYS A 603 -4.64 27.38 3.53
C CYS A 603 -4.36 28.89 3.53
N ARG A 604 -3.78 29.43 4.62
CA ARG A 604 -3.42 30.85 4.73
C ARG A 604 -2.17 31.24 3.94
N THR A 605 -1.23 30.33 3.72
CA THR A 605 0.10 30.66 3.18
C THR A 605 0.38 30.09 1.80
N ILE A 606 -0.50 29.22 1.28
CA ILE A 606 -0.34 28.56 -0.02
C ILE A 606 0.00 29.57 -1.13
N GLN A 607 0.92 29.16 -2.00
CA GLN A 607 1.37 29.94 -3.15
C GLN A 607 0.31 29.98 -4.26
N SER A 608 0.22 31.12 -4.95
CA SER A 608 -0.72 31.36 -6.05
C SER A 608 -0.40 30.60 -7.34
N SER A 609 0.76 29.94 -7.41
CA SER A 609 1.17 29.08 -8.52
C SER A 609 0.45 27.73 -8.56
N ILE A 610 -0.25 27.34 -7.50
CA ILE A 610 -1.03 26.09 -7.44
C ILE A 610 -2.16 26.11 -8.47
N GLU A 611 -2.16 25.09 -9.33
CA GLU A 611 -3.19 24.82 -10.34
C GLU A 611 -4.07 23.62 -9.94
N GLN A 612 -3.53 22.63 -9.22
CA GLN A 612 -4.28 21.47 -8.74
C GLN A 612 -3.89 21.13 -7.30
N ILE A 613 -4.88 21.01 -6.43
CA ILE A 613 -4.67 20.66 -5.04
C ILE A 613 -5.68 19.63 -4.52
N THR A 614 -5.19 18.71 -3.71
CA THR A 614 -6.01 17.77 -2.95
C THR A 614 -5.73 17.92 -1.46
N LEU A 615 -6.76 18.28 -0.71
CA LEU A 615 -6.78 18.40 0.76
C LEU A 615 -7.91 17.52 1.33
N THR A 616 -7.94 16.24 0.94
CA THR A 616 -8.97 15.29 1.38
C THR A 616 -8.61 14.63 2.73
N GLY A 617 -9.61 14.27 3.51
CA GLY A 617 -9.46 13.48 4.74
C GLY A 617 -9.27 14.31 6.02
N PHE A 618 -9.26 15.64 5.94
CA PHE A 618 -9.14 16.54 7.08
C PHE A 618 -10.50 16.84 7.73
N ARG A 619 -11.15 15.80 8.26
CA ARG A 619 -12.54 15.85 8.74
C ARG A 619 -12.83 17.00 9.72
N GLN A 620 -11.92 17.23 10.68
CA GLN A 620 -12.08 18.23 11.74
C GLN A 620 -11.19 19.47 11.56
N GLY A 621 -10.19 19.41 10.68
CA GLY A 621 -9.25 20.51 10.46
C GLY A 621 -9.57 21.43 9.28
N MET A 622 -10.45 21.01 8.37
CA MET A 622 -10.85 21.81 7.21
C MET A 622 -12.18 22.54 7.49
N THR A 623 -12.12 23.87 7.61
CA THR A 623 -13.28 24.74 7.88
C THR A 623 -13.60 25.67 6.70
N ASP A 624 -14.76 26.33 6.73
CA ASP A 624 -15.12 27.33 5.70
C ASP A 624 -14.10 28.47 5.60
N GLU A 625 -13.54 28.91 6.73
CA GLU A 625 -12.48 29.92 6.76
C GLU A 625 -11.20 29.42 6.07
N CYS A 626 -10.85 28.13 6.24
CA CYS A 626 -9.74 27.52 5.53
C CYS A 626 -9.96 27.52 4.03
N VAL A 627 -11.16 27.15 3.58
CA VAL A 627 -11.49 27.15 2.15
C VAL A 627 -11.45 28.57 1.59
N GLU A 628 -12.02 29.56 2.29
CA GLU A 628 -11.99 30.95 1.86
C GLU A 628 -10.55 31.49 1.75
N ASN A 629 -9.69 31.21 2.74
CA ASN A 629 -8.29 31.60 2.69
C ASN A 629 -7.52 30.92 1.55
N LEU A 630 -7.78 29.63 1.32
CA LEU A 630 -7.19 28.85 0.23
C LEU A 630 -7.60 29.42 -1.13
N THR A 631 -8.90 29.61 -1.38
CA THR A 631 -9.43 30.03 -2.68
C THR A 631 -9.05 31.46 -3.03
N ARG A 632 -8.97 32.37 -2.03
CA ARG A 632 -8.52 33.76 -2.22
C ARG A 632 -7.06 33.85 -2.70
N ARG A 633 -6.22 32.88 -2.34
CA ARG A 633 -4.79 32.86 -2.70
C ARG A 633 -4.51 32.05 -3.96
N ALA A 634 -5.11 30.88 -4.07
CA ALA A 634 -4.90 29.96 -5.17
C ALA A 634 -5.88 30.24 -6.34
N VAL A 635 -5.85 31.47 -6.86
CA VAL A 635 -6.77 31.94 -7.91
C VAL A 635 -6.58 31.25 -9.27
N ARG A 636 -5.48 30.52 -9.45
CA ARG A 636 -5.16 29.73 -10.65
C ARG A 636 -5.66 28.27 -10.57
N LEU A 637 -6.43 27.93 -9.54
CA LEU A 637 -6.95 26.58 -9.35
C LEU A 637 -7.82 26.13 -10.52
N ARG A 638 -7.49 24.95 -11.05
CA ARG A 638 -8.22 24.18 -12.06
C ARG A 638 -8.82 22.91 -11.47
N VAL A 639 -8.17 22.31 -10.46
CA VAL A 639 -8.67 21.11 -9.78
C VAL A 639 -8.58 21.30 -8.27
N LEU A 640 -9.71 21.15 -7.58
CA LEU A 640 -9.79 21.26 -6.13
C LEU A 640 -10.52 20.04 -5.56
N ASP A 641 -9.86 19.28 -4.70
CA ASP A 641 -10.47 18.16 -3.98
C ASP A 641 -10.43 18.40 -2.48
N LEU A 642 -11.62 18.60 -1.89
CA LEU A 642 -11.86 18.83 -0.47
C LEU A 642 -12.68 17.68 0.16
N SER A 643 -12.74 16.52 -0.49
CA SER A 643 -13.54 15.38 -0.05
C SER A 643 -13.20 14.95 1.39
N ASP A 644 -14.18 14.39 2.10
CA ASP A 644 -14.07 13.96 3.50
C ASP A 644 -13.77 15.11 4.47
N SER A 645 -14.22 16.33 4.17
CA SER A 645 -14.19 17.48 5.07
C SER A 645 -15.59 17.68 5.67
N SER A 646 -15.80 17.29 6.92
CA SER A 646 -17.16 17.29 7.51
C SER A 646 -17.62 18.66 8.02
N LEU A 647 -16.71 19.62 8.22
CA LEU A 647 -17.04 20.94 8.79
C LEU A 647 -17.28 22.03 7.74
N ILE A 648 -17.05 21.75 6.45
CA ILE A 648 -17.32 22.72 5.39
C ILE A 648 -18.79 22.73 5.02
N THR A 649 -19.33 23.93 4.80
CA THR A 649 -20.75 24.16 4.51
C THR A 649 -20.92 24.82 3.15
N ASP A 650 -22.15 25.22 2.82
CA ASP A 650 -22.48 25.98 1.61
C ASP A 650 -21.61 27.23 1.43
N LYS A 651 -21.09 27.82 2.52
CA LYS A 651 -20.15 28.95 2.48
C LYS A 651 -18.88 28.60 1.71
N SER A 652 -18.35 27.40 1.87
CA SER A 652 -17.19 26.93 1.09
C SER A 652 -17.48 26.88 -0.40
N VAL A 653 -18.68 26.44 -0.79
CA VAL A 653 -19.11 26.44 -2.21
C VAL A 653 -19.16 27.87 -2.74
N THR A 654 -19.73 28.81 -1.99
CA THR A 654 -19.76 30.23 -2.33
C THR A 654 -18.35 30.82 -2.48
N SER A 655 -17.44 30.54 -1.55
CA SER A 655 -16.04 30.99 -1.60
C SER A 655 -15.29 30.47 -2.83
N VAL A 656 -15.56 29.22 -3.25
CA VAL A 656 -15.01 28.64 -4.48
C VAL A 656 -15.55 29.34 -5.72
N ILE A 657 -16.86 29.58 -5.80
CA ILE A 657 -17.50 30.28 -6.93
C ILE A 657 -16.94 31.69 -7.11
N HIS A 658 -16.75 32.43 -6.01
CA HIS A 658 -16.27 33.82 -6.06
C HIS A 658 -14.80 33.96 -6.46
N SER A 659 -13.94 33.01 -6.07
CA SER A 659 -12.48 33.18 -6.18
C SER A 659 -11.82 32.33 -7.27
N CYS A 660 -12.34 31.13 -7.55
CA CYS A 660 -11.71 30.15 -8.45
C CYS A 660 -12.35 30.15 -9.85
N LEU A 661 -12.23 31.27 -10.57
CA LEU A 661 -12.93 31.47 -11.85
C LEU A 661 -12.51 30.51 -12.97
N TYR A 662 -11.33 29.90 -12.89
CA TYR A 662 -10.78 28.95 -13.87
C TYR A 662 -10.91 27.48 -13.45
N LEU A 663 -11.74 27.19 -12.44
CA LEU A 663 -11.89 25.84 -11.91
C LEU A 663 -12.59 24.93 -12.92
N GLU A 664 -11.94 23.80 -13.23
CA GLU A 664 -12.42 22.80 -14.17
C GLU A 664 -13.02 21.58 -13.47
N GLN A 665 -12.50 21.24 -12.29
CA GLN A 665 -12.96 20.09 -11.52
C GLN A 665 -12.98 20.41 -10.03
N VAL A 666 -14.07 20.01 -9.37
CA VAL A 666 -14.19 20.14 -7.92
C VAL A 666 -14.76 18.87 -7.29
N ALA A 667 -14.23 18.47 -6.15
CA ALA A 667 -14.71 17.32 -5.40
C ALA A 667 -15.05 17.71 -3.95
N PHE A 668 -16.28 17.36 -3.56
CA PHE A 668 -16.86 17.55 -2.23
C PHE A 668 -17.47 16.22 -1.74
N SER A 669 -16.87 15.10 -2.13
CA SER A 669 -17.39 13.78 -1.76
C SER A 669 -17.36 13.61 -0.25
N ARG A 670 -18.46 13.10 0.34
CA ARG A 670 -18.63 12.92 1.78
C ARG A 670 -18.47 14.21 2.61
N CYS A 671 -18.75 15.37 2.02
CA CYS A 671 -18.89 16.64 2.74
C CYS A 671 -20.36 16.83 3.15
N TYR A 672 -20.74 16.24 4.29
CA TYR A 672 -22.13 16.08 4.70
C TYR A 672 -22.85 17.37 5.13
N ALA A 673 -22.11 18.40 5.50
CA ALA A 673 -22.67 19.67 5.95
C ALA A 673 -22.98 20.66 4.80
N ILE A 674 -22.68 20.29 3.55
CA ILE A 674 -23.08 21.04 2.37
C ILE A 674 -24.46 20.55 1.92
N ALA A 675 -25.43 21.46 1.85
CA ALA A 675 -26.76 21.16 1.37
C ALA A 675 -26.70 20.78 -0.13
N PRO A 676 -27.38 19.71 -0.58
CA PRO A 676 -27.34 19.28 -1.97
C PRO A 676 -27.65 20.40 -2.98
N ILE A 677 -28.58 21.30 -2.64
CA ILE A 677 -28.97 22.43 -3.49
C ILE A 677 -27.83 23.43 -3.71
N ALA A 678 -26.91 23.58 -2.76
CA ALA A 678 -25.79 24.52 -2.89
C ALA A 678 -24.86 24.15 -4.05
N TYR A 679 -24.72 22.85 -4.35
CA TYR A 679 -23.95 22.39 -5.50
C TYR A 679 -24.49 22.91 -6.83
N ALA A 680 -25.80 23.17 -6.96
CA ALA A 680 -26.38 23.71 -8.19
C ALA A 680 -25.80 25.08 -8.57
N SER A 681 -25.37 25.86 -7.57
CA SER A 681 -24.73 27.17 -7.77
C SER A 681 -23.39 27.08 -8.49
N LEU A 682 -22.73 25.92 -8.49
CA LEU A 682 -21.45 25.71 -9.17
C LEU A 682 -21.53 25.85 -10.69
N LYS A 683 -22.73 25.81 -11.28
CA LYS A 683 -22.96 26.12 -12.70
C LYS A 683 -22.47 27.52 -13.11
N GLN A 684 -22.34 28.44 -12.15
CA GLN A 684 -21.81 29.78 -12.40
C GLN A 684 -20.34 29.76 -12.85
N LEU A 685 -19.59 28.68 -12.53
CA LEU A 685 -18.21 28.48 -12.97
C LEU A 685 -18.18 28.04 -14.43
N ARG A 686 -17.84 28.97 -15.33
CA ARG A 686 -17.88 28.76 -16.80
C ARG A 686 -16.96 27.65 -17.30
N HIS A 687 -15.90 27.35 -16.56
CA HIS A 687 -14.90 26.34 -16.94
C HIS A 687 -15.13 24.98 -16.28
N LEU A 688 -16.13 24.85 -15.40
CA LEU A 688 -16.36 23.62 -14.64
C LEU A 688 -16.90 22.51 -15.55
N VAL A 689 -16.20 21.38 -15.56
CA VAL A 689 -16.52 20.20 -16.38
C VAL A 689 -16.82 18.97 -15.51
N SER A 690 -16.27 18.89 -14.29
CA SER A 690 -16.46 17.72 -13.41
C SER A 690 -16.80 18.13 -11.98
N LEU A 691 -17.79 17.47 -11.39
CA LEU A 691 -18.15 17.58 -9.98
C LEU A 691 -18.31 16.19 -9.35
N ASP A 692 -17.51 15.90 -8.32
CA ASP A 692 -17.58 14.63 -7.59
C ASP A 692 -18.10 14.82 -6.15
N ILE A 693 -19.30 14.31 -5.88
CA ILE A 693 -20.06 14.44 -4.62
C ILE A 693 -20.52 13.07 -4.08
N PHE A 694 -19.66 12.06 -4.21
CA PHE A 694 -19.97 10.69 -3.80
C PHE A 694 -20.38 10.63 -2.32
N GLY A 695 -21.50 9.94 -2.04
CA GLY A 695 -21.97 9.66 -0.69
C GLY A 695 -22.65 10.83 0.02
N VAL A 696 -22.91 11.94 -0.67
CA VAL A 696 -23.64 13.10 -0.11
C VAL A 696 -25.13 13.09 -0.51
N VAL A 697 -25.45 12.57 -1.70
CA VAL A 697 -26.79 12.59 -2.29
C VAL A 697 -27.16 11.21 -2.79
N ASP A 698 -28.43 10.83 -2.68
CA ASP A 698 -28.98 9.61 -3.27
C ASP A 698 -29.14 9.75 -4.79
N GLU A 699 -29.53 8.65 -5.46
CA GLU A 699 -29.62 8.63 -6.93
C GLU A 699 -30.66 9.62 -7.48
N ARG A 700 -31.81 9.76 -6.79
CA ARG A 700 -32.88 10.69 -7.18
C ARG A 700 -32.44 12.14 -7.05
N GLY A 701 -31.79 12.50 -5.94
CA GLY A 701 -31.23 13.82 -5.74
C GLY A 701 -30.10 14.14 -6.72
N LEU A 702 -29.29 13.14 -7.10
CA LEU A 702 -28.24 13.30 -8.11
C LEU A 702 -28.82 13.60 -9.50
N GLN A 703 -29.90 12.92 -9.91
CA GLN A 703 -30.61 13.21 -11.16
C GLN A 703 -31.19 14.63 -11.16
N LYS A 704 -31.80 15.06 -10.05
CA LYS A 704 -32.31 16.42 -9.90
C LYS A 704 -31.17 17.45 -10.00
N LEU A 705 -30.04 17.22 -9.33
CA LEU A 705 -28.88 18.10 -9.42
C LEU A 705 -28.29 18.15 -10.83
N HIS A 706 -28.23 17.01 -11.52
CA HIS A 706 -27.78 16.96 -12.90
C HIS A 706 -28.66 17.82 -13.82
N SER A 707 -29.99 17.83 -13.61
CA SER A 707 -30.89 18.72 -14.37
C SER A 707 -30.64 20.21 -14.12
N LEU A 708 -30.29 20.59 -12.89
CA LEU A 708 -30.00 21.99 -12.52
C LEU A 708 -28.66 22.46 -13.09
N LEU A 709 -27.62 21.64 -12.94
CA LEU A 709 -26.27 21.92 -13.44
C LEU A 709 -26.19 21.92 -14.97
N GLY A 710 -27.00 21.09 -15.63
CA GLY A 710 -27.01 20.91 -17.08
C GLY A 710 -25.97 19.88 -17.55
N SER A 711 -26.03 19.52 -18.83
CA SER A 711 -25.21 18.45 -19.43
C SER A 711 -23.72 18.77 -19.58
N SER A 712 -23.31 20.02 -19.34
CA SER A 712 -21.91 20.44 -19.43
C SER A 712 -21.04 19.98 -18.26
N ILE A 713 -21.66 19.64 -17.11
CA ILE A 713 -20.95 19.22 -15.90
C ILE A 713 -21.20 17.74 -15.67
N SER A 714 -20.14 16.95 -15.75
CA SER A 714 -20.17 15.51 -15.46
C SER A 714 -20.17 15.28 -13.95
N LEU A 715 -21.13 14.49 -13.46
CA LEU A 715 -21.21 14.11 -12.05
C LEU A 715 -20.56 12.75 -11.78
N ASN A 716 -19.84 12.66 -10.66
CA ASN A 716 -19.37 11.40 -10.06
C ASN A 716 -18.64 10.49 -11.05
N GLN A 717 -17.76 11.06 -11.88
CA GLN A 717 -16.95 10.30 -12.84
C GLN A 717 -15.65 9.80 -12.23
N GLN A 718 -15.06 10.57 -11.31
CA GLN A 718 -13.72 10.31 -10.80
C GLN A 718 -13.76 9.81 -9.36
N ARG A 719 -13.75 8.48 -9.20
CA ARG A 719 -13.68 7.85 -7.86
C ARG A 719 -12.35 8.04 -7.15
N PHE A 720 -11.27 8.34 -7.88
CA PHE A 720 -9.92 8.48 -7.34
C PHE A 720 -9.28 9.77 -7.82
N SER A 721 -8.67 10.52 -6.90
CA SER A 721 -7.87 11.70 -7.25
C SER A 721 -6.66 11.29 -8.11
N TYR A 722 -6.43 12.04 -9.18
CA TYR A 722 -5.26 11.91 -10.04
C TYR A 722 -4.20 12.98 -9.75
N VAL A 723 -4.51 13.95 -8.89
CA VAL A 723 -3.64 15.10 -8.62
C VAL A 723 -2.28 14.63 -8.12
N ALA A 724 -1.22 15.07 -8.80
CA ALA A 724 0.18 14.72 -8.56
C ALA A 724 0.53 13.20 -8.57
N ARG A 725 -0.42 12.30 -8.84
CA ARG A 725 -0.19 10.85 -8.84
C ARG A 725 0.73 10.43 -9.99
N PRO A 726 1.78 9.62 -9.74
CA PRO A 726 2.68 9.17 -10.81
C PRO A 726 2.00 8.32 -11.88
N THR A 727 1.07 7.44 -11.48
CA THR A 727 0.37 6.58 -12.43
C THR A 727 -1.12 6.84 -12.32
N TYR A 728 -1.77 7.15 -13.44
CA TYR A 728 -3.22 7.32 -13.54
C TYR A 728 -3.75 6.57 -14.77
N GLY A 729 -4.89 5.88 -14.63
CA GLY A 729 -5.51 5.06 -15.68
C GLY A 729 -4.77 3.74 -16.02
N LEU A 730 -4.89 3.28 -17.28
CA LEU A 730 -4.45 1.95 -17.72
C LEU A 730 -2.92 1.80 -17.94
N ARG A 731 -2.13 2.88 -17.90
CA ARG A 731 -0.71 2.90 -18.31
C ARG A 731 0.26 2.57 -17.17
N ARG A 732 0.46 1.28 -16.90
CA ARG A 732 1.24 0.78 -15.74
C ARG A 732 2.77 0.86 -15.87
N THR A 733 3.28 0.93 -17.09
CA THR A 733 4.73 0.99 -17.37
C THR A 733 5.27 2.43 -17.41
N SER A 734 4.45 3.41 -17.04
CA SER A 734 4.82 4.83 -17.10
C SER A 734 4.64 5.50 -15.74
N ILE A 735 5.33 6.62 -15.55
CA ILE A 735 5.07 7.61 -14.50
C ILE A 735 4.94 8.99 -15.14
N TRP A 736 3.89 9.75 -14.82
CA TRP A 736 3.51 11.02 -15.45
C TRP A 736 3.56 10.98 -16.98
N GLY A 737 3.04 9.88 -17.57
CA GLY A 737 3.04 9.63 -19.01
C GLY A 737 4.38 9.15 -19.60
N LEU A 738 5.47 9.23 -18.84
CA LEU A 738 6.82 8.85 -19.29
C LEU A 738 7.06 7.36 -19.11
N ARG A 739 7.36 6.65 -20.20
CA ARG A 739 7.66 5.20 -20.17
C ARG A 739 8.91 4.91 -19.34
N THR A 740 8.86 3.82 -18.58
CA THR A 740 9.97 3.26 -17.81
C THR A 740 10.30 1.86 -18.30
N ARG A 741 11.47 1.31 -17.90
CA ARG A 741 11.96 0.01 -18.37
C ARG A 741 12.50 -0.81 -17.20
N SER A 742 11.93 -2.01 -17.03
CA SER A 742 12.24 -2.98 -15.98
C SER A 742 13.51 -3.78 -16.23
#